data_AF-A0A2H0B590-F1
#
_entry.id   AF-A0A2H0B590-F1
#
_cell.length_a   1.000
_cell.length_b   1.000
_cell.length_c   1.000
_cell.angle_alpha   90.00
_cell.angle_beta   90.00
_cell.angle_gamma   90.00
#
_symmetry.space_group_name_H-M   'P 1'
#
loop_
_entity.id
_entity.type
_entity.pdbx_description
1 polymer ?
#
loop_
_entity_poly.entity_id
_entity_poly.type
_entity_poly.pdbx_seq_one_letter_code
_entity_poly.pdbx_strand_id
1 'polypeptide(L)'
;MNFQLLKTRKNLICLFIFILTSVIFYLPGFEGKILWGQDTSKITFPFSYFLDQSIKNGRLETWNPLIYFGFPLGAEQGQYGIVYPLNLLHTLFPFALTITILGIIHFTIAGFSTYLYCRFLHLRYMPSVFAGLAYMFNGFIIAHDQYPTHIYAYAWLPLIFLFITIGIQNKRLKDFVIAGVFLGLQALSGHPNIFIITIIGSFFYLLILGYSDFLQLLKAWFLMTGSFIITALPYLWQLKTLLPLSNRAQGVDFLDATNSSLHFFDLINFISPHFFFTNLAQSWHYATVWHRFGYWGQIETTGFVGITTIILAIAAFNRQKIKQKLPLLGLLIISLLIAFGRNTFLYETLFYKLPILNGLRAPGKFLLLTDFSLVVLAALGFDYLIYIKDRKSLNIKIMPIILLVSIILMLFWMRFDSSNPNSTLTNYIQNTYSLDGFFNNKTDISTLVQKSVAQHTSFPLVVSFLLLIILIIYKFFKTKLIVIIIPLILLVEVYNFVKPINLWVAWQDMLHLPNETISFLDKQLGKQYRVYTYTDFWSDLMPDQLVPRQVMEANGFTSLYLTRFSNWQNLAMSTKRENLFRMGSIKYIYRDYKLFEINNPLPRIFLATNWNLVDSESEALEAIRANTFNPEIPIVETIINPANKPIEGQIIPLQLNKEAYDSMSLNMESDSGGLLVFNDSNYLGWKAFIDGRDIPILQTNYLFKGLFVPEGKHTVELLYIPNFWWPSIIISWGWILIVFARSKLNTKSI
;
A
#
# COMPACT_ATOMS: atom_id res chain seq x y z
N MET A 1 6.50 30.64 -2.67
CA MET A 1 7.95 30.41 -2.51
C MET A 1 8.66 31.10 -3.67
N ASN A 2 9.55 32.08 -3.44
CA ASN A 2 10.47 32.47 -4.52
C ASN A 2 11.32 31.23 -4.80
N PHE A 3 11.27 30.69 -6.02
CA PHE A 3 12.11 29.58 -6.48
C PHE A 3 13.63 29.85 -6.34
N GLN A 4 14.03 31.00 -5.79
CA GLN A 4 15.41 31.34 -5.38
C GLN A 4 16.03 30.30 -4.43
N LEU A 5 15.24 29.62 -3.59
CA LEU A 5 15.73 28.49 -2.78
C LEU A 5 16.21 27.30 -3.63
N LEU A 6 15.82 27.16 -4.90
CA LEU A 6 16.32 26.11 -5.80
C LEU A 6 17.52 26.57 -6.63
N LYS A 7 17.75 27.88 -6.73
CA LYS A 7 18.74 28.47 -7.65
C LYS A 7 20.17 28.53 -7.11
N THR A 8 20.42 28.14 -5.87
CA THR A 8 21.80 28.16 -5.35
C THR A 8 22.56 26.92 -5.81
N ARG A 9 23.82 27.11 -6.25
CA ARG A 9 24.72 25.99 -6.62
C ARG A 9 24.80 24.91 -5.54
N LYS A 10 24.72 25.29 -4.26
CA LYS A 10 24.73 24.34 -3.13
C LYS A 10 23.48 23.46 -3.08
N ASN A 11 22.30 24.01 -3.36
CA ASN A 11 21.06 23.22 -3.37
C ASN A 11 21.03 22.22 -4.53
N LEU A 12 21.60 22.57 -5.69
CA LEU A 12 21.76 21.64 -6.82
C LEU A 12 22.72 20.49 -6.47
N ILE A 13 23.82 20.78 -5.76
CA ILE A 13 24.72 19.73 -5.27
C ILE A 13 23.99 18.81 -4.29
N CYS A 14 23.21 19.36 -3.35
CA CYS A 14 22.42 18.54 -2.43
C CYS A 14 21.36 17.69 -3.16
N LEU A 15 20.68 18.23 -4.16
CA LEU A 15 19.75 17.48 -5.00
C LEU A 15 20.47 16.32 -5.73
N PHE A 16 21.65 16.59 -6.28
CA PHE A 16 22.46 15.55 -6.92
C PHE A 16 22.86 14.44 -5.94
N ILE A 17 23.17 14.76 -4.67
CA ILE A 17 23.44 13.75 -3.64
C ILE A 17 22.24 12.81 -3.46
N PHE A 18 21.02 13.36 -3.36
CA PHE A 18 19.81 12.54 -3.21
C PHE A 18 19.53 11.68 -4.44
N ILE A 19 19.65 12.24 -5.65
CA ILE A 19 19.50 11.48 -6.90
C ILE A 19 20.53 10.35 -6.95
N LEU A 20 21.80 10.66 -6.67
CA LEU A 20 22.89 9.69 -6.75
C LEU A 20 22.69 8.52 -5.77
N THR A 21 22.34 8.81 -4.52
CA THR A 21 22.12 7.74 -3.53
C THR A 21 20.86 6.93 -3.82
N SER A 22 19.79 7.55 -4.33
CA SER A 22 18.62 6.81 -4.83
C SER A 22 18.96 5.92 -6.02
N VAL A 23 19.75 6.39 -6.99
CA VAL A 23 20.22 5.58 -8.13
C VAL A 23 21.06 4.40 -7.64
N ILE A 24 22.00 4.63 -6.73
CA ILE A 24 22.83 3.57 -6.14
C ILE A 24 21.97 2.48 -5.48
N PHE A 25 20.94 2.88 -4.74
CA PHE A 25 20.03 1.96 -4.07
C PHE A 25 19.22 1.11 -5.08
N TYR A 26 18.77 1.72 -6.18
CA TYR A 26 17.98 1.07 -7.23
C TYR A 26 18.83 0.47 -8.38
N LEU A 27 20.15 0.34 -8.22
CA LEU A 27 21.02 -0.25 -9.26
C LEU A 27 20.52 -1.61 -9.79
N PRO A 28 20.04 -2.56 -8.96
CA PRO A 28 19.50 -3.83 -9.46
C PRO A 28 18.28 -3.65 -10.38
N GLY A 29 17.53 -2.56 -10.24
CA GLY A 29 16.40 -2.22 -11.09
C GLY A 29 16.75 -2.07 -12.57
N PHE A 30 17.93 -1.53 -12.87
CA PHE A 30 18.44 -1.41 -14.24
C PHE A 30 18.82 -2.74 -14.87
N GLU A 31 19.00 -3.80 -14.06
CA GLU A 31 19.21 -5.18 -14.52
C GLU A 31 17.89 -5.94 -14.74
N GLY A 32 16.73 -5.25 -14.63
CA GLY A 32 15.43 -5.88 -14.73
C GLY A 32 15.03 -6.64 -13.46
N LYS A 33 15.54 -6.24 -12.28
CA LYS A 33 15.07 -6.78 -11.01
C LYS A 33 14.06 -5.84 -10.36
N ILE A 34 13.11 -6.40 -9.63
CA ILE A 34 12.21 -5.63 -8.78
C ILE A 34 12.34 -6.13 -7.34
N LEU A 35 11.97 -5.27 -6.39
CA LEU A 35 11.86 -5.71 -5.01
C LEU A 35 10.73 -6.71 -4.90
N TRP A 36 11.07 -7.87 -4.38
CA TRP A 36 10.18 -8.98 -4.21
C TRP A 36 9.52 -8.95 -2.86
N GLY A 37 8.23 -9.22 -2.90
CA GLY A 37 7.45 -9.49 -1.72
C GLY A 37 6.15 -10.21 -2.02
N GLN A 38 5.48 -10.69 -0.97
CA GLN A 38 4.28 -11.50 -1.13
C GLN A 38 3.16 -10.74 -1.84
N ASP A 39 2.92 -9.50 -1.43
CA ASP A 39 1.94 -8.65 -2.09
C ASP A 39 2.46 -8.10 -3.41
N THR A 40 3.78 -8.01 -3.59
CA THR A 40 4.33 -7.78 -4.93
C THR A 40 3.89 -8.92 -5.88
N SER A 41 3.91 -10.17 -5.41
CA SER A 41 3.53 -11.34 -6.22
C SER A 41 2.03 -11.43 -6.54
N LYS A 42 1.16 -10.91 -5.67
CA LYS A 42 -0.31 -10.98 -5.80
C LYS A 42 -0.90 -9.72 -6.45
N ILE A 43 -0.48 -8.55 -5.99
CA ILE A 43 -1.11 -7.28 -6.32
C ILE A 43 -0.22 -6.50 -7.28
N THR A 44 0.97 -6.10 -6.82
CA THR A 44 1.77 -5.12 -7.55
C THR A 44 2.19 -5.64 -8.92
N PHE A 45 2.77 -6.85 -9.01
CA PHE A 45 3.26 -7.40 -10.26
C PHE A 45 2.12 -7.76 -11.23
N PRO A 46 1.11 -8.57 -10.86
CA PRO A 46 0.02 -8.94 -11.77
C PRO A 46 -0.73 -7.73 -12.34
N PHE A 47 -1.08 -6.74 -11.51
CA PHE A 47 -1.85 -5.58 -11.97
C PHE A 47 -0.99 -4.62 -12.77
N SER A 48 0.26 -4.39 -12.37
CA SER A 48 1.16 -3.53 -13.15
C SER A 48 1.50 -4.14 -14.50
N TYR A 49 1.72 -5.44 -14.55
CA TYR A 49 1.99 -6.15 -15.79
C TYR A 49 0.77 -6.13 -16.71
N PHE A 50 -0.44 -6.36 -16.16
CA PHE A 50 -1.69 -6.23 -16.93
C PHE A 50 -1.84 -4.84 -17.55
N LEU A 51 -1.54 -3.77 -16.81
CA LEU A 51 -1.59 -2.41 -17.36
C LEU A 51 -0.53 -2.20 -18.46
N ASP A 52 0.72 -2.63 -18.23
CA ASP A 52 1.81 -2.52 -19.19
C ASP A 52 1.45 -3.21 -20.53
N GLN A 53 0.84 -4.41 -20.47
CA GLN A 53 0.34 -5.10 -21.66
C GLN A 53 -0.82 -4.36 -22.33
N SER A 54 -1.77 -3.84 -21.53
CA SER A 54 -2.89 -3.05 -22.04
C SER A 54 -2.38 -1.85 -22.84
N ILE A 55 -1.44 -1.09 -22.28
CA ILE A 55 -0.86 0.10 -22.92
C ILE A 55 -0.12 -0.27 -24.21
N LYS A 56 0.67 -1.35 -24.20
CA LYS A 56 1.36 -1.85 -25.41
C LYS A 56 0.39 -2.23 -26.53
N ASN A 57 -0.81 -2.67 -26.18
CA ASN A 57 -1.90 -2.94 -27.12
C ASN A 57 -2.70 -1.69 -27.51
N GLY A 58 -2.26 -0.50 -27.11
CA GLY A 58 -2.88 0.79 -27.45
C GLY A 58 -4.17 1.07 -26.68
N ARG A 59 -4.39 0.39 -25.54
CA ARG A 59 -5.61 0.52 -24.72
C ARG A 59 -5.28 0.77 -23.26
N LEU A 60 -6.15 1.47 -22.55
CA LEU A 60 -6.03 1.66 -21.10
C LEU A 60 -7.21 0.96 -20.44
N GLU A 61 -7.01 -0.32 -20.18
CA GLU A 61 -8.06 -1.26 -19.80
C GLU A 61 -8.48 -1.01 -18.34
N THR A 62 -9.79 -0.86 -18.12
CA THR A 62 -10.37 -0.57 -16.80
C THR A 62 -11.09 -1.77 -16.20
N TRP A 63 -11.18 -2.87 -16.95
CA TRP A 63 -11.76 -4.12 -16.56
C TRP A 63 -10.74 -5.24 -16.71
N ASN A 64 -10.67 -6.13 -15.72
CA ASN A 64 -9.86 -7.33 -15.79
C ASN A 64 -10.75 -8.57 -15.70
N PRO A 65 -10.96 -9.31 -16.80
CA PRO A 65 -11.77 -10.54 -16.79
C PRO A 65 -11.04 -11.75 -16.18
N LEU A 66 -9.76 -11.62 -15.83
CA LEU A 66 -8.91 -12.74 -15.43
C LEU A 66 -9.01 -13.11 -13.95
N ILE A 67 -9.63 -12.28 -13.11
CA ILE A 67 -9.75 -12.51 -11.65
C ILE A 67 -11.17 -12.20 -11.18
N TYR A 68 -11.63 -12.82 -10.10
CA TYR A 68 -12.96 -12.56 -9.51
C TYR A 68 -14.14 -12.67 -10.50
N PHE A 69 -14.01 -13.52 -11.53
CA PHE A 69 -14.93 -13.59 -12.67
C PHE A 69 -15.07 -12.27 -13.46
N GLY A 70 -14.14 -11.33 -13.30
CA GLY A 70 -14.24 -9.97 -13.80
C GLY A 70 -14.19 -8.95 -12.67
N PHE A 71 -13.21 -8.06 -12.73
CA PHE A 71 -12.95 -7.08 -11.69
C PHE A 71 -12.72 -5.67 -12.27
N PRO A 72 -13.33 -4.61 -11.70
CA PRO A 72 -13.19 -3.24 -12.18
C PRO A 72 -11.88 -2.61 -11.71
N LEU A 73 -10.74 -2.98 -12.33
CA LEU A 73 -9.42 -2.40 -12.02
C LEU A 73 -9.41 -0.87 -12.09
N GLY A 74 -10.19 -0.27 -13.00
CA GLY A 74 -10.30 1.18 -13.10
C GLY A 74 -10.96 1.86 -11.89
N ALA A 75 -11.66 1.11 -11.03
CA ALA A 75 -12.22 1.61 -9.77
C ALA A 75 -11.34 1.26 -8.55
N GLU A 76 -10.41 0.31 -8.69
CA GLU A 76 -9.44 -0.06 -7.66
C GLU A 76 -8.25 0.91 -7.69
N GLN A 77 -8.38 2.02 -6.97
CA GLN A 77 -7.26 2.94 -6.76
C GLN A 77 -6.45 2.62 -5.51
N GLY A 78 -6.97 1.78 -4.61
CA GLY A 78 -6.44 1.60 -3.26
C GLY A 78 -5.09 0.89 -3.22
N GLN A 79 -4.66 0.27 -4.33
CA GLN A 79 -3.43 -0.51 -4.37
C GLN A 79 -2.52 -0.22 -5.56
N TYR A 80 -3.02 0.43 -6.62
CA TYR A 80 -2.25 0.63 -7.86
C TYR A 80 -2.11 2.08 -8.34
N GLY A 81 -3.01 3.00 -7.96
CA GLY A 81 -2.86 4.41 -8.28
C GLY A 81 -2.89 4.73 -9.79
N ILE A 82 -3.72 4.08 -10.61
CA ILE A 82 -3.66 4.20 -12.09
C ILE A 82 -3.84 5.64 -12.61
N VAL A 83 -4.53 6.51 -11.85
CA VAL A 83 -4.69 7.93 -12.20
C VAL A 83 -3.67 8.84 -11.52
N TYR A 84 -2.67 8.27 -10.86
CA TYR A 84 -1.53 9.01 -10.32
C TYR A 84 -0.71 9.60 -11.48
N PRO A 85 -0.42 10.91 -11.50
CA PRO A 85 0.17 11.55 -12.68
C PRO A 85 1.54 10.99 -13.11
N LEU A 86 2.37 10.51 -12.17
CA LEU A 86 3.68 9.94 -12.50
C LEU A 86 3.59 8.51 -13.05
N ASN A 87 2.48 7.80 -12.83
CA ASN A 87 2.27 6.47 -13.41
C ASN A 87 2.13 6.50 -14.94
N LEU A 88 2.02 7.68 -15.55
CA LEU A 88 2.19 7.87 -17.00
C LEU A 88 3.52 7.32 -17.52
N LEU A 89 4.55 7.17 -16.69
CA LEU A 89 5.81 6.55 -17.10
C LEU A 89 5.63 5.10 -17.59
N HIS A 90 4.58 4.39 -17.17
CA HIS A 90 4.23 3.06 -17.71
C HIS A 90 3.88 3.10 -19.20
N THR A 91 3.59 4.29 -19.76
CA THR A 91 3.39 4.47 -21.21
C THR A 91 4.68 4.68 -22.00
N LEU A 92 5.78 5.01 -21.32
CA LEU A 92 7.04 5.41 -21.94
C LEU A 92 8.13 4.34 -21.80
N PHE A 93 8.14 3.60 -20.69
CA PHE A 93 9.20 2.66 -20.36
C PHE A 93 8.64 1.27 -19.99
N PRO A 94 9.43 0.20 -20.22
CA PRO A 94 9.04 -1.14 -19.78
C PRO A 94 8.81 -1.21 -18.27
N PHE A 95 7.86 -2.05 -17.84
CA PHE A 95 7.48 -2.28 -16.45
C PHE A 95 8.61 -2.12 -15.40
N ALA A 96 9.65 -2.95 -15.43
CA ALA A 96 10.70 -2.92 -14.39
C ALA A 96 11.50 -1.61 -14.38
N LEU A 97 11.75 -1.02 -15.55
CA LEU A 97 12.42 0.27 -15.65
C LEU A 97 11.51 1.39 -15.11
N THR A 98 10.20 1.33 -15.37
CA THR A 98 9.24 2.28 -14.82
C THR A 98 9.20 2.24 -13.30
N ILE A 99 9.08 1.05 -12.69
CA ILE A 99 9.09 0.90 -11.22
C ILE A 99 10.39 1.46 -10.63
N THR A 100 11.53 1.17 -11.28
CA THR A 100 12.85 1.67 -10.89
C THR A 100 12.93 3.20 -10.92
N ILE A 101 12.52 3.82 -12.04
CA ILE A 101 12.52 5.27 -12.20
C ILE A 101 11.58 5.93 -11.19
N LEU A 102 10.37 5.38 -10.99
CA LEU A 102 9.41 5.89 -10.02
C LEU A 102 9.96 5.79 -8.59
N GLY A 103 10.61 4.67 -8.24
CA GLY A 103 11.31 4.53 -6.95
C GLY A 103 12.36 5.63 -6.75
N ILE A 104 13.25 5.82 -7.73
CA ILE A 104 14.29 6.86 -7.69
C ILE A 104 13.69 8.27 -7.52
N ILE A 105 12.64 8.59 -8.28
CA ILE A 105 11.96 9.89 -8.21
C ILE A 105 11.39 10.12 -6.80
N HIS A 106 10.68 9.15 -6.24
CA HIS A 106 10.00 9.33 -4.97
C HIS A 106 10.95 9.31 -3.77
N PHE A 107 11.99 8.48 -3.77
CA PHE A 107 13.06 8.57 -2.76
C PHE A 107 13.76 9.93 -2.82
N THR A 108 14.04 10.44 -4.03
CA THR A 108 14.61 11.77 -4.21
C THR A 108 13.67 12.86 -3.67
N ILE A 109 12.37 12.79 -3.96
CA ILE A 109 11.37 13.73 -3.43
C ILE A 109 11.31 13.64 -1.90
N ALA A 110 11.27 12.45 -1.31
CA ALA A 110 11.27 12.25 0.14
C ALA A 110 12.48 12.92 0.82
N GLY A 111 13.69 12.66 0.31
CA GLY A 111 14.92 13.20 0.88
C GLY A 111 15.06 14.70 0.65
N PHE A 112 14.80 15.16 -0.58
CA PHE A 112 14.96 16.56 -0.93
C PHE A 112 13.90 17.46 -0.30
N SER A 113 12.66 17.00 -0.15
CA SER A 113 11.61 17.76 0.54
C SER A 113 11.89 17.89 2.03
N THR A 114 12.40 16.84 2.68
CA THR A 114 12.86 16.89 4.08
C THR A 114 14.03 17.86 4.23
N TYR A 115 14.98 17.84 3.28
CA TYR A 115 16.05 18.83 3.19
C TYR A 115 15.49 20.26 3.11
N LEU A 116 14.53 20.52 2.22
CA LEU A 116 13.90 21.84 2.09
C LEU A 116 13.17 22.26 3.38
N TYR A 117 12.53 21.32 4.07
CA TYR A 117 11.92 21.55 5.37
C TYR A 117 12.94 22.02 6.41
N CYS A 118 14.07 21.31 6.53
CA CYS A 118 15.16 21.71 7.43
C CYS A 118 15.82 23.03 7.02
N ARG A 119 15.92 23.33 5.72
CA ARG A 119 16.40 24.64 5.23
C ARG A 119 15.46 25.78 5.59
N PHE A 120 14.13 25.54 5.55
CA PHE A 120 13.14 26.51 6.00
C PHE A 120 13.24 26.78 7.51
N LEU A 121 13.58 25.77 8.31
CA LEU A 121 13.93 25.94 9.73
C LEU A 121 15.30 26.61 9.98
N HIS A 122 15.95 27.09 8.92
CA HIS A 122 17.25 27.76 8.93
C HIS A 122 18.43 26.87 9.39
N LEU A 123 18.34 25.54 9.26
CA LEU A 123 19.43 24.62 9.62
C LEU A 123 20.47 24.50 8.52
N ARG A 124 21.77 24.43 8.83
CA ARG A 124 22.84 24.34 7.82
C ARG A 124 22.64 23.22 6.78
N TYR A 125 23.38 23.32 5.68
CA TYR A 125 23.31 22.39 4.54
C TYR A 125 23.46 20.92 4.97
N MET A 126 24.54 20.59 5.68
CA MET A 126 24.83 19.19 6.03
C MET A 126 23.87 18.58 7.06
N PRO A 127 23.42 19.28 8.12
CA PRO A 127 22.29 18.79 8.94
C PRO A 127 21.01 18.57 8.14
N SER A 128 20.74 19.43 7.15
CA SER A 128 19.58 19.24 6.26
C SER A 128 19.77 18.05 5.30
N VAL A 129 20.99 17.81 4.80
CA VAL A 129 21.32 16.64 3.98
C VAL A 129 21.17 15.37 4.80
N PHE A 130 21.69 15.37 6.03
CA PHE A 130 21.49 14.29 7.00
C PHE A 130 20.01 13.97 7.19
N ALA A 131 19.16 14.99 7.40
CA ALA A 131 17.72 14.80 7.55
C ALA A 131 17.10 14.13 6.31
N GLY A 132 17.46 14.60 5.11
CA GLY A 132 16.97 14.01 3.86
C GLY A 132 17.37 12.54 3.71
N LEU A 133 18.63 12.21 3.98
CA LEU A 133 19.13 10.82 3.90
C LEU A 133 18.48 9.93 4.95
N ALA A 134 18.33 10.42 6.19
CA ALA A 134 17.72 9.68 7.30
C ALA A 134 16.24 9.42 7.04
N TYR A 135 15.52 10.37 6.45
CA TYR A 135 14.12 10.18 6.12
C TYR A 135 13.96 9.22 4.95
N MET A 136 14.59 9.46 3.80
CA MET A 136 14.31 8.68 2.60
C MET A 136 14.75 7.21 2.69
N PHE A 137 15.66 6.88 3.61
CA PHE A 137 16.06 5.50 3.86
C PHE A 137 15.75 5.02 5.29
N ASN A 138 14.76 5.60 5.96
CA ASN A 138 14.30 5.06 7.24
C ASN A 138 13.67 3.67 7.05
N GLY A 139 13.63 2.90 8.13
CA GLY A 139 13.20 1.51 8.11
C GLY A 139 11.75 1.31 7.72
N PHE A 140 10.88 2.28 8.06
CA PHE A 140 9.49 2.26 7.65
C PHE A 140 9.35 2.36 6.13
N ILE A 141 10.05 3.30 5.48
CA ILE A 141 10.03 3.46 4.02
C ILE A 141 10.63 2.23 3.35
N ILE A 142 11.79 1.76 3.81
CA ILE A 142 12.48 0.61 3.20
C ILE A 142 11.65 -0.67 3.28
N ALA A 143 11.05 -0.96 4.44
CA ALA A 143 10.23 -2.16 4.61
C ALA A 143 8.99 -2.15 3.69
N HIS A 144 8.49 -0.96 3.33
CA HIS A 144 7.35 -0.79 2.43
C HIS A 144 7.72 -0.61 0.96
N ASP A 145 8.99 -0.67 0.57
CA ASP A 145 9.43 -0.38 -0.80
C ASP A 145 8.97 -1.42 -1.85
N GLN A 146 8.60 -2.61 -1.39
CA GLN A 146 7.88 -3.61 -2.21
C GLN A 146 6.48 -3.15 -2.67
N TYR A 147 5.93 -2.08 -2.05
CA TYR A 147 4.66 -1.44 -2.37
C TYR A 147 4.92 -0.06 -2.97
N PRO A 148 5.04 0.07 -4.30
CA PRO A 148 5.38 1.34 -4.91
C PRO A 148 4.43 2.48 -4.52
N THR A 149 3.12 2.21 -4.41
CA THR A 149 2.11 3.19 -3.98
C THR A 149 2.34 3.75 -2.58
N HIS A 150 2.92 2.98 -1.66
CA HIS A 150 3.26 3.47 -0.32
C HIS A 150 4.40 4.48 -0.40
N ILE A 151 5.47 4.16 -1.14
CA ILE A 151 6.62 5.04 -1.36
C ILE A 151 6.18 6.34 -2.02
N TYR A 152 5.29 6.24 -3.01
CA TYR A 152 4.74 7.41 -3.69
C TYR A 152 4.02 8.33 -2.69
N ALA A 153 3.21 7.76 -1.80
CA ALA A 153 2.52 8.52 -0.77
C ALA A 153 3.49 9.17 0.24
N TYR A 154 4.47 8.42 0.74
CA TYR A 154 5.41 8.92 1.77
C TYR A 154 6.25 10.09 1.29
N ALA A 155 6.66 10.08 0.02
CA ALA A 155 7.51 11.11 -0.54
C ALA A 155 6.94 12.53 -0.45
N TRP A 156 5.61 12.67 -0.46
CA TRP A 156 4.91 13.95 -0.38
C TRP A 156 4.79 14.51 1.04
N LEU A 157 4.93 13.67 2.07
CA LEU A 157 4.71 14.02 3.48
C LEU A 157 5.52 15.27 3.91
N PRO A 158 6.84 15.38 3.64
CA PRO A 158 7.60 16.52 4.13
C PRO A 158 7.22 17.83 3.44
N LEU A 159 6.76 17.80 2.19
CA LEU A 159 6.25 18.99 1.49
C LEU A 159 4.94 19.48 2.12
N ILE A 160 4.05 18.57 2.49
CA ILE A 160 2.78 18.92 3.17
C ILE A 160 3.08 19.68 4.47
N PHE A 161 3.92 19.11 5.34
CA PHE A 161 4.33 19.78 6.57
C PHE A 161 5.12 21.07 6.31
N LEU A 162 5.97 21.11 5.29
CA LEU A 162 6.72 22.32 4.92
C LEU A 162 5.77 23.48 4.61
N PHE A 163 4.78 23.26 3.74
CA PHE A 163 3.85 24.31 3.34
C PHE A 163 2.90 24.71 4.46
N ILE A 164 2.52 23.76 5.34
CA ILE A 164 1.82 24.08 6.60
C ILE A 164 2.68 25.03 7.46
N THR A 165 3.94 24.67 7.72
CA THR A 165 4.84 25.49 8.55
C THR A 165 5.09 26.87 7.92
N ILE A 166 5.28 26.94 6.60
CA ILE A 166 5.43 28.20 5.86
C ILE A 166 4.19 29.08 5.99
N GLY A 167 3.00 28.48 5.78
CA GLY A 167 1.72 29.19 5.81
C GLY A 167 1.45 29.81 7.18
N ILE A 168 1.80 29.08 8.25
CA ILE A 168 1.70 29.58 9.62
C ILE A 168 2.73 30.66 9.90
N GLN A 169 4.02 30.38 9.70
CA GLN A 169 5.10 31.30 10.09
C GLN A 169 5.04 32.63 9.33
N ASN A 170 4.63 32.59 8.05
CA ASN A 170 4.53 33.79 7.21
C ASN A 170 3.11 34.36 7.14
N LYS A 171 2.12 33.76 7.82
CA LYS A 171 0.70 34.13 7.75
C LYS A 171 0.13 34.19 6.33
N ARG A 172 0.43 33.20 5.49
CA ARG A 172 0.04 33.17 4.07
C ARG A 172 -0.91 32.01 3.78
N LEU A 173 -2.16 32.34 3.54
CA LEU A 173 -3.22 31.35 3.29
C LEU A 173 -3.00 30.48 2.03
N LYS A 174 -2.36 31.04 0.99
CA LYS A 174 -2.04 30.31 -0.24
C LYS A 174 -1.13 29.10 -0.04
N ASP A 175 -0.31 29.08 1.00
CA ASP A 175 0.59 27.95 1.24
C ASP A 175 -0.21 26.72 1.72
N PHE A 176 -1.36 26.89 2.39
CA PHE A 176 -2.26 25.77 2.72
C PHE A 176 -2.94 25.17 1.49
N VAL A 177 -3.20 25.97 0.46
CA VAL A 177 -3.66 25.45 -0.84
C VAL A 177 -2.59 24.54 -1.45
N ILE A 178 -1.32 24.92 -1.38
CA ILE A 178 -0.22 24.09 -1.88
C ILE A 178 -0.08 22.81 -1.04
N ALA A 179 -0.21 22.89 0.29
CA ALA A 179 -0.23 21.72 1.16
C ALA A 179 -1.37 20.75 0.80
N GLY A 180 -2.57 21.27 0.53
CA GLY A 180 -3.72 20.47 0.13
C GLY A 180 -3.56 19.83 -1.25
N VAL A 181 -2.90 20.51 -2.20
CA VAL A 181 -2.53 19.90 -3.50
C VAL A 181 -1.56 18.73 -3.31
N PHE A 182 -0.51 18.86 -2.49
CA PHE A 182 0.40 17.74 -2.22
C PHE A 182 -0.28 16.60 -1.46
N LEU A 183 -1.22 16.91 -0.56
CA LEU A 183 -2.05 15.91 0.10
C LEU A 183 -2.98 15.20 -0.91
N GLY A 184 -3.48 15.91 -1.92
CA GLY A 184 -4.25 15.30 -3.00
C GLY A 184 -3.42 14.40 -3.90
N LEU A 185 -2.19 14.82 -4.25
CA LEU A 185 -1.22 13.97 -4.95
C LEU A 185 -0.88 12.72 -4.14
N GLN A 186 -0.75 12.86 -2.81
CA GLN A 186 -0.57 11.74 -1.91
C GLN A 186 -1.76 10.78 -1.94
N ALA A 187 -3.01 11.26 -2.02
CA ALA A 187 -4.17 10.38 -2.18
C ALA A 187 -4.22 9.68 -3.54
N LEU A 188 -3.90 10.41 -4.63
CA LEU A 188 -3.85 9.83 -5.97
C LEU A 188 -2.81 8.72 -6.12
N SER A 189 -1.78 8.68 -5.27
CA SER A 189 -0.75 7.63 -5.30
C SER A 189 -1.26 6.22 -5.00
N GLY A 190 -2.48 6.10 -4.44
CA GLY A 190 -3.18 4.83 -4.33
C GLY A 190 -2.90 4.04 -3.06
N HIS A 191 -2.92 4.71 -1.89
CA HIS A 191 -2.98 4.01 -0.60
C HIS A 191 -3.71 4.84 0.49
N PRO A 192 -4.91 4.42 0.93
CA PRO A 192 -5.77 5.24 1.80
C PRO A 192 -5.17 5.57 3.17
N ASN A 193 -4.43 4.63 3.76
CA ASN A 193 -3.92 4.80 5.12
C ASN A 193 -3.02 6.04 5.23
N ILE A 194 -2.15 6.30 4.25
CA ILE A 194 -1.09 7.31 4.41
C ILE A 194 -1.63 8.73 4.38
N PHE A 195 -2.54 9.03 3.45
CA PHE A 195 -3.09 10.38 3.39
C PHE A 195 -4.03 10.66 4.58
N ILE A 196 -4.73 9.64 5.09
CA ILE A 196 -5.55 9.79 6.30
C ILE A 196 -4.66 10.01 7.53
N ILE A 197 -3.59 9.23 7.69
CA ILE A 197 -2.57 9.45 8.72
C ILE A 197 -2.00 10.87 8.61
N THR A 198 -1.72 11.34 7.40
CA THR A 198 -1.20 12.69 7.14
C THR A 198 -2.22 13.78 7.48
N ILE A 199 -3.52 13.58 7.22
CA ILE A 199 -4.59 14.51 7.64
C ILE A 199 -4.64 14.61 9.16
N ILE A 200 -4.63 13.47 9.86
CA ILE A 200 -4.66 13.41 11.33
C ILE A 200 -3.39 14.06 11.92
N GLY A 201 -2.22 13.73 11.37
CA GLY A 201 -0.94 14.31 11.77
C GLY A 201 -0.89 15.82 11.53
N SER A 202 -1.34 16.28 10.35
CA SER A 202 -1.47 17.71 10.03
C SER A 202 -2.40 18.41 11.01
N PHE A 203 -3.44 17.72 11.49
CA PHE A 203 -4.36 18.29 12.46
C PHE A 203 -3.73 18.58 13.81
N PHE A 204 -3.09 17.57 14.40
CA PHE A 204 -2.39 17.78 15.65
C PHE A 204 -1.23 18.77 15.48
N TYR A 205 -0.50 18.69 14.38
CA TYR A 205 0.61 19.60 14.09
C TYR A 205 0.17 21.07 14.01
N LEU A 206 -0.94 21.36 13.35
CA LEU A 206 -1.56 22.68 13.29
C LEU A 206 -2.02 23.18 14.68
N LEU A 207 -2.65 22.29 15.47
CA LEU A 207 -3.08 22.62 16.83
C LEU A 207 -1.90 22.96 17.75
N ILE A 208 -0.83 22.17 17.71
CA ILE A 208 0.37 22.38 18.54
C ILE A 208 1.13 23.64 18.11
N LEU A 209 1.11 23.98 16.83
CA LEU A 209 1.64 25.26 16.35
C LEU A 209 0.90 26.47 16.93
N GLY A 210 -0.24 26.26 17.62
CA GLY A 210 -0.75 27.16 18.65
C GLY A 210 -0.96 28.58 18.17
N TYR A 211 -1.85 28.78 17.19
CA TYR A 211 -2.14 30.10 16.71
C TYR A 211 -3.16 30.80 17.61
N SER A 212 -2.89 32.06 17.94
CA SER A 212 -3.78 32.90 18.76
C SER A 212 -5.09 33.29 18.05
N ASP A 213 -5.21 33.00 16.76
CA ASP A 213 -6.40 33.31 15.94
C ASP A 213 -7.03 32.02 15.41
N PHE A 214 -8.10 31.59 16.08
CA PHE A 214 -8.89 30.44 15.68
C PHE A 214 -9.46 30.56 14.25
N LEU A 215 -9.78 31.78 13.79
CA LEU A 215 -10.34 32.00 12.46
C LEU A 215 -9.31 31.77 11.36
N GLN A 216 -8.04 32.15 11.59
CA GLN A 216 -6.96 31.84 10.64
C GLN A 216 -6.73 30.33 10.53
N LEU A 217 -6.80 29.61 11.65
CA LEU A 217 -6.70 28.15 11.66
C LEU A 217 -7.84 27.51 10.86
N LEU A 218 -9.08 27.97 11.05
CA LEU A 218 -10.23 27.51 10.27
C LEU A 218 -10.07 27.78 8.76
N LYS A 219 -9.61 28.98 8.38
CA LYS A 219 -9.34 29.31 6.97
C LYS A 219 -8.26 28.44 6.37
N ALA A 220 -7.17 28.20 7.12
CA ALA A 220 -6.10 27.30 6.71
C ALA A 220 -6.62 25.90 6.43
N TRP A 221 -7.42 25.36 7.35
CA TRP A 221 -8.08 24.08 7.20
C TRP A 221 -9.00 24.01 6.00
N PHE A 222 -9.90 24.98 5.87
CA PHE A 222 -10.86 25.03 4.78
C PHE A 222 -10.16 25.04 3.41
N LEU A 223 -9.10 25.85 3.27
CA LEU A 223 -8.34 25.94 2.01
C LEU A 223 -7.53 24.67 1.72
N MET A 224 -6.92 24.07 2.75
CA MET A 224 -6.20 22.80 2.60
C MET A 224 -7.15 21.67 2.21
N THR A 225 -8.27 21.53 2.90
CA THR A 225 -9.29 20.51 2.61
C THR A 225 -9.93 20.72 1.24
N GLY A 226 -10.29 21.96 0.87
CA GLY A 226 -10.87 22.25 -0.44
C GLY A 226 -9.94 21.90 -1.59
N SER A 227 -8.66 22.29 -1.50
CA SER A 227 -7.66 21.95 -2.53
C SER A 227 -7.29 20.46 -2.57
N PHE A 228 -7.29 19.79 -1.41
CA PHE A 228 -7.18 18.34 -1.31
C PHE A 228 -8.32 17.65 -2.06
N ILE A 229 -9.58 18.00 -1.79
CA ILE A 229 -10.75 17.38 -2.44
C ILE A 229 -10.69 17.56 -3.95
N ILE A 230 -10.35 18.76 -4.44
CA ILE A 230 -10.28 19.02 -5.89
C ILE A 230 -9.18 18.17 -6.54
N THR A 231 -8.01 18.07 -5.90
CA THR A 231 -6.88 17.32 -6.44
C THR A 231 -7.09 15.80 -6.35
N ALA A 232 -7.68 15.32 -5.25
CA ALA A 232 -7.98 13.92 -5.00
C ALA A 232 -9.31 13.44 -5.63
N LEU A 233 -10.04 14.31 -6.32
CA LEU A 233 -11.37 14.00 -6.87
C LEU A 233 -11.42 12.71 -7.71
N PRO A 234 -10.43 12.42 -8.59
CA PRO A 234 -10.36 11.14 -9.30
C PRO A 234 -10.39 9.91 -8.37
N TYR A 235 -9.55 9.93 -7.33
CA TYR A 235 -9.48 8.86 -6.33
C TYR A 235 -10.79 8.75 -5.55
N LEU A 236 -11.34 9.87 -5.09
CA LEU A 236 -12.56 9.89 -4.28
C LEU A 236 -13.80 9.42 -5.07
N TRP A 237 -13.87 9.75 -6.36
CA TRP A 237 -14.97 9.28 -7.22
C TRP A 237 -14.92 7.76 -7.40
N GLN A 238 -13.74 7.22 -7.70
CA GLN A 238 -13.56 5.78 -7.90
C GLN A 238 -13.78 4.98 -6.61
N LEU A 239 -13.30 5.51 -5.48
CA LEU A 239 -13.58 4.92 -4.17
C LEU A 239 -15.08 4.94 -3.86
N LYS A 240 -15.80 6.03 -4.17
CA LYS A 240 -17.26 6.13 -3.99
C LYS A 240 -18.02 5.06 -4.80
N THR A 241 -17.52 4.65 -5.97
CA THR A 241 -18.20 3.63 -6.79
C THR A 241 -17.92 2.20 -6.35
N LEU A 242 -16.74 1.90 -5.80
CA LEU A 242 -16.38 0.52 -5.41
C LEU A 242 -16.60 0.23 -3.92
N LEU A 243 -16.27 1.17 -3.03
CA LEU A 243 -16.29 0.94 -1.57
C LEU A 243 -17.66 0.49 -1.03
N PRO A 244 -18.81 1.05 -1.45
CA PRO A 244 -20.12 0.59 -0.95
C PRO A 244 -20.46 -0.84 -1.35
N LEU A 245 -19.85 -1.35 -2.42
CA LEU A 245 -20.08 -2.69 -2.96
C LEU A 245 -19.05 -3.70 -2.46
N SER A 246 -18.01 -3.25 -1.73
CA SER A 246 -16.92 -4.11 -1.30
C SER A 246 -17.15 -4.68 0.09
N ASN A 247 -16.40 -5.74 0.39
CA ASN A 247 -16.30 -6.34 1.72
C ASN A 247 -15.82 -5.37 2.83
N ARG A 248 -15.42 -4.14 2.49
CA ARG A 248 -14.99 -3.08 3.44
C ARG A 248 -16.04 -1.99 3.67
N ALA A 249 -17.22 -2.09 3.06
CA ALA A 249 -18.27 -1.06 3.17
C ALA A 249 -18.68 -0.73 4.62
N GLN A 250 -18.66 -1.72 5.52
CA GLN A 250 -19.06 -1.58 6.93
C GLN A 250 -17.87 -1.33 7.88
N GLY A 251 -16.67 -1.13 7.34
CA GLY A 251 -15.44 -1.08 8.13
C GLY A 251 -14.90 -2.47 8.48
N VAL A 252 -14.00 -2.51 9.47
CA VAL A 252 -13.39 -3.74 10.00
C VAL A 252 -13.61 -3.82 11.52
N ASP A 253 -13.58 -5.03 12.08
CA ASP A 253 -13.60 -5.21 13.53
C ASP A 253 -12.37 -4.53 14.17
N PHE A 254 -12.50 -4.04 15.41
CA PHE A 254 -11.41 -3.44 16.17
C PHE A 254 -10.19 -4.37 16.32
N LEU A 255 -10.39 -5.66 16.58
CA LEU A 255 -9.28 -6.61 16.68
C LEU A 255 -8.56 -6.78 15.33
N ASP A 256 -9.32 -6.86 14.24
CA ASP A 256 -8.77 -6.92 12.90
C ASP A 256 -8.03 -5.63 12.51
N ALA A 257 -8.57 -4.48 12.90
CA ALA A 257 -7.95 -3.18 12.69
C ALA A 257 -6.61 -3.08 13.42
N THR A 258 -6.53 -3.65 14.63
CA THR A 258 -5.38 -3.53 15.55
C THR A 258 -4.37 -4.67 15.47
N ASN A 259 -4.48 -5.60 14.51
CA ASN A 259 -3.57 -6.73 14.33
C ASN A 259 -2.08 -6.36 14.15
N SER A 260 -1.77 -5.14 13.70
CA SER A 260 -0.39 -4.61 13.61
C SER A 260 -0.20 -3.37 14.50
N SER A 261 -0.69 -3.45 15.73
CA SER A 261 -0.41 -2.45 16.77
C SER A 261 1.05 -2.57 17.22
N LEU A 262 1.74 -1.44 17.37
CA LEU A 262 3.04 -1.39 18.02
C LEU A 262 2.87 -1.78 19.50
N HIS A 263 3.77 -2.57 20.05
CA HIS A 263 3.83 -2.83 21.50
C HIS A 263 4.99 -2.08 22.12
N PHE A 264 4.93 -1.88 23.44
CA PHE A 264 6.00 -1.18 24.18
C PHE A 264 7.38 -1.81 24.00
N PHE A 265 7.45 -3.12 23.78
CA PHE A 265 8.72 -3.83 23.52
C PHE A 265 9.25 -3.63 22.11
N ASP A 266 8.38 -3.37 21.13
CA ASP A 266 8.78 -3.14 19.73
C ASP A 266 9.56 -1.82 19.58
N LEU A 267 9.57 -0.96 20.62
CA LEU A 267 10.45 0.21 20.68
C LEU A 267 11.93 -0.17 20.55
N ILE A 268 12.31 -1.41 20.89
CA ILE A 268 13.68 -1.90 20.67
C ILE A 268 14.05 -1.91 19.17
N ASN A 269 13.08 -2.02 18.27
CA ASN A 269 13.31 -2.01 16.81
C ASN A 269 13.80 -0.65 16.30
N PHE A 270 13.62 0.43 17.07
CA PHE A 270 14.24 1.73 16.76
C PHE A 270 15.77 1.69 16.88
N ILE A 271 16.32 0.78 17.69
CA ILE A 271 17.76 0.66 17.98
C ILE A 271 18.35 -0.58 17.31
N SER A 272 17.61 -1.69 17.40
CA SER A 272 17.95 -3.00 16.85
C SER A 272 16.78 -3.49 16.01
N PRO A 273 16.64 -3.03 14.76
CA PRO A 273 15.50 -3.35 13.90
C PRO A 273 15.27 -4.84 13.70
N HIS A 274 16.32 -5.65 13.80
CA HIS A 274 16.31 -7.10 13.66
C HIS A 274 16.25 -7.81 15.02
N PHE A 275 15.83 -7.15 16.11
CA PHE A 275 15.91 -7.72 17.45
C PHE A 275 14.99 -8.94 17.64
N PHE A 276 13.77 -8.87 17.12
CA PHE A 276 12.84 -10.00 17.13
C PHE A 276 12.94 -10.87 15.87
N PHE A 277 13.88 -10.57 14.96
CA PHE A 277 13.88 -11.06 13.58
C PHE A 277 15.29 -11.46 13.07
N THR A 278 15.52 -12.75 12.87
CA THR A 278 16.82 -13.25 12.39
C THR A 278 17.02 -13.09 10.90
N ASN A 279 15.96 -13.28 10.12
CA ASN A 279 16.07 -13.40 8.69
C ASN A 279 14.75 -13.09 7.98
N LEU A 280 14.47 -11.79 7.80
CA LEU A 280 13.34 -11.32 6.99
C LEU A 280 13.35 -11.96 5.59
N ALA A 281 14.52 -12.11 4.97
CA ALA A 281 14.71 -12.81 3.69
C ALA A 281 14.12 -14.25 3.66
N GLN A 282 14.16 -14.98 4.78
CA GLN A 282 13.54 -16.32 4.89
C GLN A 282 12.07 -16.27 5.34
N SER A 283 11.66 -15.25 6.12
CA SER A 283 10.26 -15.12 6.55
C SER A 283 9.31 -14.84 5.39
N TRP A 284 9.80 -14.26 4.27
CA TRP A 284 9.03 -14.12 3.02
C TRP A 284 8.44 -15.43 2.50
N HIS A 285 9.11 -16.57 2.73
CA HIS A 285 8.72 -17.88 2.19
C HIS A 285 7.98 -18.77 3.22
N TYR A 286 8.10 -18.49 4.51
CA TYR A 286 7.64 -19.41 5.57
C TYR A 286 6.73 -18.78 6.64
N ALA A 287 6.54 -17.46 6.68
CA ALA A 287 5.68 -16.83 7.68
C ALA A 287 4.21 -16.95 7.28
N THR A 288 3.57 -18.06 7.63
CA THR A 288 2.16 -18.39 7.34
C THR A 288 1.12 -17.59 8.12
N VAL A 289 1.52 -16.57 8.88
CA VAL A 289 0.68 -15.93 9.90
C VAL A 289 0.40 -14.47 9.55
N TRP A 290 -0.88 -14.12 9.51
CA TRP A 290 -1.42 -12.77 9.24
C TRP A 290 -1.20 -11.73 10.36
N HIS A 291 -0.62 -12.16 11.49
CA HIS A 291 -0.61 -11.40 12.74
C HIS A 291 0.74 -10.72 12.99
N ARG A 292 0.80 -9.92 14.06
CA ARG A 292 1.92 -9.08 14.50
C ARG A 292 3.33 -9.70 14.39
N PHE A 293 3.46 -11.03 14.49
CA PHE A 293 4.75 -11.75 14.41
C PHE A 293 5.05 -12.35 13.04
N GLY A 294 4.07 -12.39 12.15
CA GLY A 294 4.28 -12.64 10.74
C GLY A 294 4.90 -11.44 10.04
N TYR A 295 5.42 -11.69 8.84
CA TYR A 295 6.06 -10.72 7.96
C TYR A 295 5.35 -9.34 7.93
N TRP A 296 4.03 -9.36 7.85
CA TRP A 296 3.17 -8.17 7.80
C TRP A 296 3.23 -7.29 9.03
N GLY A 297 3.07 -7.85 10.24
CA GLY A 297 3.15 -7.06 11.46
C GLY A 297 4.48 -6.34 11.62
N GLN A 298 5.55 -6.93 11.08
CA GLN A 298 6.92 -6.42 11.15
C GLN A 298 7.10 -5.19 10.27
N ILE A 299 6.72 -5.28 8.99
CA ILE A 299 6.76 -4.12 8.07
C ILE A 299 6.01 -2.93 8.68
N GLU A 300 4.83 -3.20 9.23
CA GLU A 300 3.92 -2.18 9.73
C GLU A 300 4.39 -1.52 11.03
N THR A 301 5.35 -2.11 11.74
CA THR A 301 5.85 -1.62 13.04
C THR A 301 7.35 -1.31 13.05
N THR A 302 8.00 -1.29 11.88
CA THR A 302 9.43 -1.00 11.76
C THR A 302 9.70 0.51 11.84
N GLY A 303 10.18 1.00 12.99
CA GLY A 303 10.52 2.41 13.23
C GLY A 303 12.02 2.75 13.20
N PHE A 304 12.84 2.01 12.46
CA PHE A 304 14.30 2.22 12.49
C PHE A 304 14.74 3.45 11.70
N VAL A 305 15.07 4.55 12.37
CA VAL A 305 15.57 5.79 11.71
C VAL A 305 17.09 5.94 11.73
N GLY A 306 17.81 4.92 12.20
CA GLY A 306 19.24 4.99 12.49
C GLY A 306 19.53 5.41 13.94
N ILE A 307 20.50 4.76 14.55
CA ILE A 307 20.96 5.03 15.92
C ILE A 307 21.59 6.40 16.00
N THR A 308 22.36 6.79 14.96
CA THR A 308 22.88 8.15 14.81
C THR A 308 21.74 9.18 14.92
N THR A 309 20.61 8.92 14.27
CA THR A 309 19.44 9.81 14.28
C THR A 309 18.86 9.93 15.69
N ILE A 310 18.68 8.84 16.41
CA ILE A 310 18.12 8.85 17.78
C ILE A 310 19.02 9.63 18.74
N ILE A 311 20.34 9.38 18.71
CA ILE A 311 21.30 10.08 19.56
C ILE A 311 21.30 11.59 19.27
N LEU A 312 21.27 11.97 18.00
CA LEU A 312 21.20 13.38 17.60
C LEU A 312 19.86 14.02 17.95
N ALA A 313 18.74 13.28 17.91
CA ALA A 313 17.44 13.80 18.33
C ALA A 313 17.44 14.17 19.82
N ILE A 314 18.13 13.39 20.67
CA ILE A 314 18.30 13.73 22.09
C ILE A 314 19.08 15.05 22.25
N ALA A 315 20.10 15.28 21.42
CA ALA A 315 20.86 16.55 21.43
C ALA A 315 20.00 17.77 21.05
N ALA A 316 18.82 17.55 20.47
CA ALA A 316 17.87 18.60 20.14
C ALA A 316 17.18 19.18 21.39
N PHE A 317 17.19 18.55 22.56
CA PHE A 317 16.49 19.07 23.76
C PHE A 317 17.20 20.23 24.49
N ASN A 318 18.00 21.02 23.77
CA ASN A 318 18.52 22.29 24.26
C ASN A 318 17.41 23.38 24.28
N ARG A 319 17.57 24.44 25.10
CA ARG A 319 16.58 25.53 25.21
C ARG A 319 16.42 26.40 23.96
N GLN A 320 17.32 26.30 22.97
CA GLN A 320 17.22 27.12 21.75
C GLN A 320 16.08 26.62 20.85
N LYS A 321 15.48 27.50 20.04
CA LYS A 321 14.51 27.12 19.00
C LYS A 321 13.32 26.25 19.50
N ILE A 322 12.89 26.39 20.76
CA ILE A 322 11.83 25.54 21.36
C ILE A 322 10.52 25.56 20.56
N LYS A 323 10.15 26.71 19.99
CA LYS A 323 8.97 26.86 19.13
C LYS A 323 9.02 26.01 17.85
N GLN A 324 10.21 25.69 17.34
CA GLN A 324 10.37 24.81 16.17
C GLN A 324 10.28 23.33 16.58
N LYS A 325 10.65 22.99 17.82
CA LYS A 325 10.70 21.62 18.34
C LYS A 325 9.34 21.14 18.84
N LEU A 326 8.57 22.02 19.48
CA LEU A 326 7.29 21.66 20.10
C LEU A 326 6.30 20.96 19.16
N PRO A 327 6.03 21.44 17.93
CA PRO A 327 5.11 20.75 17.04
C PRO A 327 5.64 19.40 16.54
N LEU A 328 6.96 19.24 16.39
CA LEU A 328 7.59 17.96 16.05
C LEU A 328 7.52 16.97 17.23
N LEU A 329 7.73 17.45 18.46
CA LEU A 329 7.62 16.63 19.66
C LEU A 329 6.19 16.17 19.91
N GLY A 330 5.22 17.07 19.76
CA GLY A 330 3.81 16.69 19.92
C GLY A 330 3.36 15.75 18.80
N LEU A 331 3.80 15.96 17.55
CA LEU A 331 3.54 15.04 16.46
C LEU A 331 4.12 13.65 16.76
N LEU A 332 5.40 13.56 17.17
CA LEU A 332 6.09 12.33 17.57
C LEU A 332 5.32 11.58 18.68
N ILE A 333 4.94 12.29 19.75
CA ILE A 333 4.27 11.66 20.89
C ILE A 333 2.88 11.16 20.49
N ILE A 334 2.09 11.99 19.81
CA ILE A 334 0.72 11.63 19.41
C ILE A 334 0.74 10.49 18.40
N SER A 335 1.62 10.53 17.40
CA SER A 335 1.72 9.44 16.42
C SER A 335 2.17 8.14 17.05
N LEU A 336 3.11 8.18 18.01
CA LEU A 336 3.54 6.99 18.74
C LEU A 336 2.44 6.41 19.63
N LEU A 337 1.67 7.28 20.31
CA LEU A 337 0.51 6.85 21.11
C LEU A 337 -0.56 6.19 20.25
N ILE A 338 -0.84 6.73 19.07
CA ILE A 338 -1.79 6.11 18.11
C ILE A 338 -1.19 4.81 17.56
N ALA A 339 0.12 4.76 17.28
CA ALA A 339 0.78 3.57 16.76
C ALA A 339 0.72 2.38 17.71
N PHE A 340 0.68 2.62 19.03
CA PHE A 340 0.47 1.56 20.02
C PHE A 340 -0.88 0.85 19.88
N GLY A 341 -1.83 1.41 19.12
CA GLY A 341 -3.09 0.74 18.78
C GLY A 341 -3.85 0.27 20.02
N ARG A 342 -4.19 -1.02 20.08
CA ARG A 342 -4.90 -1.66 21.20
C ARG A 342 -4.16 -1.60 22.55
N ASN A 343 -2.87 -1.25 22.55
CA ASN A 343 -2.09 -1.10 23.79
C ASN A 343 -2.31 0.27 24.46
N THR A 344 -3.13 1.16 23.88
CA THR A 344 -3.52 2.45 24.47
C THR A 344 -5.01 2.73 24.27
N PHE A 345 -5.62 3.48 25.18
CA PHE A 345 -7.02 3.91 25.05
C PHE A 345 -7.24 4.95 23.92
N LEU A 346 -6.16 5.59 23.45
CA LEU A 346 -6.25 6.68 22.47
C LEU A 346 -6.73 6.16 21.11
N TYR A 347 -6.11 5.09 20.60
CA TYR A 347 -6.50 4.53 19.31
C TYR A 347 -7.94 4.00 19.34
N GLU A 348 -8.32 3.29 20.41
CA GLU A 348 -9.69 2.79 20.60
C GLU A 348 -10.71 3.92 20.56
N THR A 349 -10.46 5.02 21.28
CA THR A 349 -11.34 6.20 21.28
C THR A 349 -11.46 6.80 19.87
N LEU A 350 -10.35 6.94 19.15
CA LEU A 350 -10.34 7.50 17.80
C LEU A 350 -11.06 6.57 16.80
N PHE A 351 -10.86 5.26 16.93
CA PHE A 351 -11.46 4.25 16.06
C PHE A 351 -13.00 4.29 16.11
N TYR A 352 -13.58 4.36 17.30
CA TYR A 352 -15.04 4.41 17.45
C TYR A 352 -15.65 5.79 17.18
N LYS A 353 -14.90 6.89 17.34
CA LYS A 353 -15.42 8.26 17.17
C LYS A 353 -15.17 8.87 15.81
N LEU A 354 -14.19 8.40 15.05
CA LEU A 354 -13.87 8.89 13.71
C LEU A 354 -14.28 7.83 12.67
N PRO A 355 -15.42 7.98 11.97
CA PRO A 355 -15.95 6.98 11.03
C PRO A 355 -15.07 6.64 9.83
N ILE A 356 -13.91 7.28 9.68
CA ILE A 356 -12.93 6.98 8.63
C ILE A 356 -11.89 5.97 9.15
N LEU A 357 -11.59 5.98 10.47
CA LEU A 357 -10.58 5.11 11.07
C LEU A 357 -11.06 3.67 11.21
N ASN A 358 -12.37 3.43 11.32
CA ASN A 358 -12.95 2.08 11.36
C ASN A 358 -12.81 1.31 10.04
N GLY A 359 -12.40 1.97 8.95
CA GLY A 359 -12.04 1.33 7.67
C GLY A 359 -10.54 1.02 7.54
N LEU A 360 -9.70 1.50 8.46
CA LEU A 360 -8.24 1.35 8.42
C LEU A 360 -7.75 0.20 9.28
N ARG A 361 -6.58 -0.33 8.93
CA ARG A 361 -5.87 -1.37 9.68
C ARG A 361 -4.43 -0.93 9.94
N ALA A 362 -3.78 -1.64 10.85
CA ALA A 362 -2.36 -1.49 11.17
C ALA A 362 -2.01 -0.11 11.76
N PRO A 363 -2.33 0.13 13.05
CA PRO A 363 -2.00 1.38 13.73
C PRO A 363 -0.51 1.69 13.69
N GLY A 364 0.36 0.67 13.61
CA GLY A 364 1.80 0.83 13.44
C GLY A 364 2.21 1.78 12.31
N LYS A 365 1.40 1.95 11.25
CA LYS A 365 1.64 2.92 10.15
C LYS A 365 1.80 4.36 10.62
N PHE A 366 1.26 4.73 11.78
CA PHE A 366 1.47 6.06 12.35
C PHE A 366 2.95 6.34 12.68
N LEU A 367 3.80 5.31 12.76
CA LEU A 367 5.25 5.47 12.87
C LEU A 367 5.86 6.33 11.75
N LEU A 368 5.23 6.42 10.58
CA LEU A 368 5.64 7.37 9.53
C LEU A 368 5.85 8.80 10.07
N LEU A 369 4.92 9.29 10.90
CA LEU A 369 4.96 10.62 11.48
C LEU A 369 5.97 10.71 12.63
N THR A 370 6.14 9.61 13.37
CA THR A 370 7.17 9.46 14.40
C THR A 370 8.55 9.58 13.78
N ASP A 371 8.80 8.87 12.70
CA ASP A 371 10.09 8.82 12.00
C ASP A 371 10.43 10.16 11.36
N PHE A 372 9.48 10.79 10.68
CA PHE A 372 9.65 12.16 10.17
C PHE A 372 10.04 13.14 11.29
N SER A 373 9.33 13.08 12.42
CA SER A 373 9.58 13.98 13.55
C SER A 373 10.95 13.73 14.19
N LEU A 374 11.33 12.46 14.39
CA LEU A 374 12.64 12.07 14.91
C LEU A 374 13.77 12.56 14.02
N VAL A 375 13.66 12.39 12.71
CA VAL A 375 14.66 12.82 11.74
C VAL A 375 14.88 14.33 11.76
N VAL A 376 13.80 15.12 11.80
CA VAL A 376 13.91 16.59 11.84
C VAL A 376 14.46 17.06 13.20
N LEU A 377 14.06 16.43 14.31
CA LEU A 377 14.65 16.69 15.63
C LEU A 377 16.14 16.35 15.64
N ALA A 378 16.55 15.24 15.05
CA ALA A 378 17.96 14.88 14.90
C ALA A 378 18.75 15.92 14.11
N ALA A 379 18.19 16.46 13.03
CA ALA A 379 18.81 17.54 12.27
C ALA A 379 18.98 18.82 13.10
N LEU A 380 18.00 19.16 13.96
CA LEU A 380 18.10 20.27 14.91
C LEU A 380 19.20 20.04 15.95
N GLY A 381 19.32 18.81 16.47
CA GLY A 381 20.39 18.44 17.38
C GLY A 381 21.77 18.45 16.73
N PHE A 382 21.88 17.95 15.50
CA PHE A 382 23.12 18.01 14.72
C PHE A 382 23.53 19.46 14.40
N ASP A 383 22.59 20.30 13.96
CA ASP A 383 22.84 21.72 13.77
C ASP A 383 23.25 22.39 15.09
N TYR A 384 22.66 22.05 16.22
CA TYR A 384 23.11 22.57 17.50
C TYR A 384 24.59 22.20 17.79
N LEU A 385 24.97 20.93 17.62
CA LEU A 385 26.34 20.46 17.87
C LEU A 385 27.37 21.19 17.01
N ILE A 386 27.10 21.44 15.72
CA ILE A 386 28.04 22.16 14.84
C ILE A 386 28.11 23.67 15.19
N TYR A 387 27.13 24.25 15.91
CA TYR A 387 27.10 25.69 16.20
C TYR A 387 27.87 26.10 17.47
N ILE A 388 27.94 25.22 18.48
CA ILE A 388 28.49 25.57 19.81
C ILE A 388 29.95 26.05 19.70
N LYS A 389 30.16 27.35 19.99
CA LYS A 389 31.48 28.02 19.95
C LYS A 389 32.37 27.66 21.14
N ASP A 390 31.79 27.45 22.32
CA ASP A 390 32.53 27.10 23.53
C ASP A 390 32.34 25.62 23.88
N ARG A 391 33.36 24.82 23.57
CA ARG A 391 33.33 23.35 23.74
C ARG A 391 33.27 22.94 25.22
N LYS A 392 33.55 23.86 26.16
CA LYS A 392 33.42 23.63 27.61
C LYS A 392 31.98 23.80 28.12
N SER A 393 31.11 24.51 27.39
CA SER A 393 29.71 24.74 27.75
C SER A 393 28.72 23.76 27.10
N LEU A 394 29.22 22.74 26.39
CA LEU A 394 28.43 21.53 26.05
C LEU A 394 27.94 20.99 27.38
N ASN A 395 26.69 21.29 27.74
CA ASN A 395 26.15 21.00 29.06
C ASN A 395 26.34 19.49 29.32
N ILE A 396 27.33 19.15 30.16
CA ILE A 396 27.85 17.81 30.47
C ILE A 396 26.76 16.93 31.14
N LYS A 397 25.49 17.34 31.12
CA LYS A 397 24.34 16.60 31.66
C LYS A 397 23.75 15.60 30.67
N ILE A 398 23.88 15.81 29.34
CA ILE A 398 23.34 14.87 28.32
C ILE A 398 24.33 13.73 28.03
N MET A 399 25.64 14.00 28.08
CA MET A 399 26.67 13.00 27.78
C MET A 399 26.66 11.80 28.76
N PRO A 400 26.42 11.98 30.09
CA PRO A 400 26.19 10.89 31.02
C PRO A 400 24.91 10.13 30.72
N ILE A 401 23.86 10.78 30.19
CA ILE A 401 22.62 10.09 29.79
C ILE A 401 22.89 9.24 28.54
N ILE A 402 23.62 9.76 27.55
CA ILE A 402 24.02 8.99 26.37
C ILE A 402 24.96 7.85 26.76
N LEU A 403 25.95 8.10 27.63
CA LEU A 403 26.83 7.07 28.18
C LEU A 403 26.03 6.04 28.98
N LEU A 404 25.12 6.47 29.84
CA LEU A 404 24.30 5.61 30.69
C LEU A 404 23.35 4.78 29.84
N VAL A 405 22.71 5.35 28.81
CA VAL A 405 21.88 4.60 27.86
C VAL A 405 22.75 3.60 27.10
N SER A 406 23.92 4.01 26.62
CA SER A 406 24.87 3.12 25.93
C SER A 406 25.37 2.00 26.84
N ILE A 407 25.66 2.30 28.11
CA ILE A 407 26.10 1.35 29.14
C ILE A 407 24.94 0.45 29.57
N ILE A 408 23.72 0.97 29.73
CA ILE A 408 22.53 0.17 30.05
C ILE A 408 22.25 -0.78 28.89
N LEU A 409 22.32 -0.32 27.64
CA LEU A 409 22.18 -1.19 26.46
C LEU A 409 23.30 -2.25 26.44
N MET A 410 24.54 -1.88 26.76
CA MET A 410 25.67 -2.79 26.85
C MET A 410 25.54 -3.80 28.01
N LEU A 411 25.10 -3.38 29.19
CA LEU A 411 24.94 -4.23 30.39
C LEU A 411 23.70 -5.13 30.29
N PHE A 412 22.59 -4.60 29.77
CA PHE A 412 21.42 -5.38 29.39
C PHE A 412 21.82 -6.49 28.43
N TRP A 413 22.72 -6.18 27.49
CA TRP A 413 23.26 -7.14 26.53
C TRP A 413 24.25 -8.15 27.14
N MET A 414 25.18 -7.73 27.99
CA MET A 414 26.08 -8.65 28.71
C MET A 414 25.33 -9.65 29.60
N ARG A 415 24.14 -9.27 30.08
CA ARG A 415 23.24 -10.14 30.84
C ARG A 415 22.37 -11.04 29.96
N PHE A 416 22.40 -10.83 28.64
CA PHE A 416 21.66 -11.55 27.60
C PHE A 416 22.48 -12.70 27.01
N ASP A 417 23.39 -13.30 27.80
CA ASP A 417 24.22 -14.43 27.40
C ASP A 417 23.39 -15.43 26.57
N SER A 418 23.71 -15.48 25.27
CA SER A 418 22.97 -16.16 24.20
C SER A 418 22.77 -17.67 24.41
N SER A 419 23.27 -18.20 25.52
CA SER A 419 23.31 -19.60 25.90
C SER A 419 22.16 -20.05 26.82
N ASN A 420 21.35 -19.15 27.42
CA ASN A 420 20.33 -19.56 28.40
C ASN A 420 18.86 -19.39 27.93
N PRO A 421 18.20 -20.46 27.42
CA PRO A 421 16.80 -20.43 26.95
C PRO A 421 15.76 -20.11 28.03
N ASN A 422 16.11 -20.18 29.32
CA ASN A 422 15.17 -20.00 30.44
C ASN A 422 15.21 -18.60 31.06
N SER A 423 15.71 -17.59 30.33
CA SER A 423 15.72 -16.22 30.85
C SER A 423 14.29 -15.74 31.15
N THR A 424 14.11 -14.97 32.23
CA THR A 424 12.80 -14.42 32.63
C THR A 424 12.15 -13.62 31.50
N LEU A 425 12.96 -12.91 30.71
CA LEU A 425 12.48 -12.15 29.56
C LEU A 425 12.08 -13.04 28.39
N THR A 426 12.81 -14.13 28.10
CA THR A 426 12.41 -15.12 27.09
C THR A 426 11.09 -15.77 27.48
N ASN A 427 10.94 -16.18 28.74
CA ASN A 427 9.69 -16.76 29.27
C ASN A 427 8.55 -15.74 29.28
N TYR A 428 8.82 -14.45 29.55
CA TYR A 428 7.79 -13.41 29.54
C TYR A 428 7.40 -13.01 28.12
N ILE A 429 8.35 -12.86 27.19
CA ILE A 429 8.07 -12.71 25.76
C ILE A 429 7.27 -13.94 25.30
N GLN A 430 7.67 -15.16 25.62
CA GLN A 430 6.88 -16.34 25.29
C GLN A 430 5.47 -16.31 25.91
N ASN A 431 5.31 -15.91 27.16
CA ASN A 431 4.00 -15.89 27.84
C ASN A 431 3.10 -14.76 27.31
N THR A 432 3.59 -13.52 27.23
CA THR A 432 2.85 -12.39 26.64
C THR A 432 2.48 -12.65 25.18
N TYR A 433 3.33 -13.35 24.43
CA TYR A 433 3.13 -13.58 23.00
C TYR A 433 2.35 -14.89 22.71
N SER A 434 2.31 -15.83 23.66
CA SER A 434 1.44 -17.03 23.59
C SER A 434 0.01 -16.75 24.07
N LEU A 435 -0.19 -15.80 24.98
CA LEU A 435 -1.52 -15.34 25.41
C LEU A 435 -2.32 -14.67 24.29
N ASP A 436 -1.64 -14.15 23.26
CA ASP A 436 -2.25 -13.58 22.06
C ASP A 436 -2.76 -14.66 21.06
N GLY A 437 -2.52 -15.96 21.31
CA GLY A 437 -3.13 -17.09 20.57
C GLY A 437 -2.46 -17.48 19.24
N PHE A 438 -1.26 -16.99 18.95
CA PHE A 438 -0.68 -17.05 17.59
C PHE A 438 0.40 -18.12 17.34
N PHE A 439 0.80 -18.90 18.36
CA PHE A 439 1.79 -19.98 18.20
C PHE A 439 1.35 -21.26 18.91
N ASN A 440 1.35 -22.37 18.17
CA ASN A 440 1.07 -23.70 18.72
C ASN A 440 2.29 -24.33 19.41
N ASN A 441 3.52 -23.83 19.20
CA ASN A 441 4.75 -24.43 19.72
C ASN A 441 5.70 -23.42 20.37
N LYS A 442 5.98 -23.59 21.67
CA LYS A 442 6.80 -22.66 22.49
C LYS A 442 8.30 -22.68 22.15
N THR A 443 8.78 -23.76 21.54
CA THR A 443 10.19 -24.04 21.20
C THR A 443 10.72 -23.23 20.00
N ASP A 444 9.84 -22.79 19.09
CA ASP A 444 10.26 -22.00 17.92
C ASP A 444 10.59 -20.55 18.29
N ILE A 445 9.86 -19.98 19.27
CA ILE A 445 10.05 -18.59 19.72
C ILE A 445 11.39 -18.40 20.41
N SER A 446 11.80 -19.31 21.31
CA SER A 446 13.08 -19.19 22.02
C SER A 446 14.25 -19.26 21.04
N THR A 447 14.19 -20.18 20.07
CA THR A 447 15.24 -20.38 19.07
C THR A 447 15.35 -19.19 18.11
N LEU A 448 14.22 -18.60 17.70
CA LEU A 448 14.18 -17.38 16.89
C LEU A 448 14.77 -16.19 17.63
N VAL A 449 14.32 -15.92 18.86
CA VAL A 449 14.83 -14.82 19.69
C VAL A 449 16.34 -14.99 19.93
N GLN A 450 16.80 -16.21 20.24
CA GLN A 450 18.22 -16.50 20.45
C GLN A 450 19.08 -16.23 19.21
N LYS A 451 18.69 -16.77 18.04
CA LYS A 451 19.41 -16.52 16.79
C LYS A 451 19.41 -15.03 16.45
N SER A 452 18.34 -14.30 16.78
CA SER A 452 18.19 -12.89 16.43
C SER A 452 19.14 -12.02 17.21
N VAL A 453 19.18 -12.27 18.52
CA VAL A 453 20.10 -11.64 19.45
C VAL A 453 21.55 -12.00 19.09
N ALA A 454 21.84 -13.25 18.71
CA ALA A 454 23.19 -13.66 18.33
C ALA A 454 23.68 -13.03 17.01
N GLN A 455 22.80 -12.79 16.03
CA GLN A 455 23.19 -12.33 14.69
C GLN A 455 23.28 -10.81 14.55
N HIS A 456 22.52 -10.02 15.30
CA HIS A 456 22.28 -8.60 14.96
C HIS A 456 22.67 -7.58 16.05
N THR A 457 23.23 -8.02 17.19
CA THR A 457 23.44 -7.15 18.37
C THR A 457 24.79 -6.43 18.45
N SER A 458 25.83 -6.92 17.77
CA SER A 458 27.15 -6.27 17.77
C SER A 458 27.17 -4.95 17.00
N PHE A 459 26.33 -4.82 15.96
CA PHE A 459 26.34 -3.68 15.06
C PHE A 459 25.81 -2.37 15.70
N PRO A 460 24.65 -2.34 16.38
CA PRO A 460 24.18 -1.16 17.12
C PRO A 460 25.14 -0.65 18.20
N LEU A 461 25.81 -1.59 18.89
CA LEU A 461 26.77 -1.29 19.94
C LEU A 461 28.05 -0.69 19.37
N VAL A 462 28.57 -1.22 18.25
CA VAL A 462 29.72 -0.64 17.54
C VAL A 462 29.40 0.76 17.03
N VAL A 463 28.21 0.97 16.46
CA VAL A 463 27.76 2.28 15.98
C VAL A 463 27.64 3.28 17.12
N SER A 464 26.98 2.90 18.22
CA SER A 464 26.85 3.74 19.41
C SER A 464 28.22 4.08 19.98
N PHE A 465 29.13 3.10 20.05
CA PHE A 465 30.50 3.28 20.50
C PHE A 465 31.31 4.20 19.58
N LEU A 466 31.20 4.06 18.26
CA LEU A 466 31.84 4.93 17.28
C LEU A 466 31.31 6.36 17.34
N LEU A 467 30.01 6.56 17.52
CA LEU A 467 29.41 7.88 17.71
C LEU A 467 29.86 8.51 19.01
N LEU A 468 29.97 7.72 20.08
CA LEU A 468 30.43 8.16 21.38
C LEU A 468 31.92 8.53 21.31
N ILE A 469 32.74 7.75 20.60
CA ILE A 469 34.11 8.11 20.21
C ILE A 469 34.12 9.40 19.39
N ILE A 470 33.27 9.56 18.38
CA ILE A 470 33.21 10.76 17.55
C ILE A 470 32.80 11.99 18.36
N LEU A 471 31.87 11.87 19.29
CA LEU A 471 31.47 12.96 20.19
C LEU A 471 32.59 13.30 21.19
N ILE A 472 33.35 12.31 21.68
CA ILE A 472 34.55 12.51 22.49
C ILE A 472 35.66 13.19 21.66
N ILE A 473 35.92 12.69 20.45
CA ILE A 473 36.85 13.23 19.45
C ILE A 473 36.39 14.62 18.98
N TYR A 474 35.09 14.93 18.95
CA TYR A 474 34.54 16.25 18.61
C TYR A 474 35.05 17.33 19.56
N LYS A 475 35.34 16.97 20.81
CA LYS A 475 36.02 17.84 21.78
C LYS A 475 37.42 18.24 21.30
N PHE A 476 38.10 17.38 20.55
CA PHE A 476 39.52 17.49 20.15
C PHE A 476 39.78 17.82 18.67
N PHE A 477 38.94 17.41 17.71
CA PHE A 477 39.18 17.56 16.26
C PHE A 477 38.45 18.73 15.59
N LYS A 478 38.84 19.08 14.34
CA LYS A 478 38.24 20.16 13.54
C LYS A 478 36.82 19.79 13.08
N THR A 479 35.88 20.73 13.24
CA THR A 479 34.44 20.59 12.93
C THR A 479 34.11 20.15 11.49
N LYS A 480 34.99 20.38 10.51
CA LYS A 480 34.72 20.07 9.11
C LYS A 480 34.59 18.56 8.81
N LEU A 481 35.36 17.70 9.48
CA LEU A 481 35.37 16.27 9.20
C LEU A 481 34.10 15.58 9.73
N ILE A 482 33.66 15.97 10.93
CA ILE A 482 32.53 15.35 11.63
C ILE A 482 31.21 15.62 10.91
N VAL A 483 31.12 16.78 10.26
CA VAL A 483 29.99 17.16 9.42
C VAL A 483 29.78 16.21 8.22
N ILE A 484 30.84 15.56 7.74
CA ILE A 484 30.80 14.61 6.62
C ILE A 484 30.67 13.17 7.13
N ILE A 485 31.35 12.82 8.22
CA ILE A 485 31.34 11.47 8.79
C ILE A 485 29.95 11.06 9.28
N ILE A 486 29.20 11.95 9.94
CA ILE A 486 27.88 11.62 10.52
C ILE A 486 26.90 11.10 9.44
N PRO A 487 26.69 11.80 8.30
CA PRO A 487 25.89 11.25 7.21
C PRO A 487 26.39 9.92 6.65
N LEU A 488 27.72 9.69 6.59
CA LEU A 488 28.29 8.44 6.09
C LEU A 488 28.00 7.28 7.05
N ILE A 489 28.09 7.50 8.37
CA ILE A 489 27.75 6.49 9.38
C ILE A 489 26.28 6.10 9.25
N LEU A 490 25.39 7.07 9.11
CA LEU A 490 23.96 6.80 8.88
C LEU A 490 23.74 5.94 7.63
N LEU A 491 24.41 6.23 6.51
CA LEU A 491 24.29 5.41 5.29
C LEU A 491 24.76 3.97 5.53
N VAL A 492 25.82 3.76 6.33
CA VAL A 492 26.29 2.42 6.72
C VAL A 492 25.28 1.73 7.63
N GLU A 493 24.71 2.43 8.62
CA GLU A 493 23.64 1.90 9.49
C GLU A 493 22.46 1.39 8.69
N VAL A 494 21.96 2.26 7.81
CA VAL A 494 20.81 1.99 6.98
C VAL A 494 21.11 0.88 5.98
N TYR A 495 22.28 0.87 5.33
CA TYR A 495 22.65 -0.20 4.41
C TYR A 495 22.68 -1.58 5.09
N ASN A 496 23.23 -1.66 6.31
CA ASN A 496 23.24 -2.91 7.07
C ASN A 496 21.83 -3.34 7.50
N PHE A 497 20.95 -2.38 7.77
CA PHE A 497 19.54 -2.66 8.00
C PHE A 497 18.81 -3.15 6.74
N VAL A 498 19.01 -2.49 5.59
CA VAL A 498 18.34 -2.74 4.30
C VAL A 498 18.72 -4.10 3.71
N LYS A 499 20.02 -4.42 3.69
CA LYS A 499 20.56 -5.59 2.96
C LYS A 499 19.81 -6.91 3.21
N PRO A 500 19.43 -7.27 4.46
CA PRO A 500 18.69 -8.51 4.72
C PRO A 500 17.17 -8.42 4.45
N ILE A 501 16.62 -7.23 4.16
CA ILE A 501 15.18 -7.00 4.00
C ILE A 501 14.80 -7.02 2.53
N ASN A 502 15.55 -6.30 1.70
CA ASN A 502 15.21 -6.06 0.31
C ASN A 502 15.71 -7.19 -0.58
N LEU A 503 14.78 -8.05 -1.01
CA LEU A 503 15.05 -9.18 -1.87
C LEU A 503 14.80 -8.77 -3.33
N TRP A 504 15.85 -8.67 -4.14
CA TRP A 504 15.74 -8.29 -5.55
C TRP A 504 15.62 -9.53 -6.42
N VAL A 505 14.54 -9.63 -7.20
CA VAL A 505 14.24 -10.78 -8.07
C VAL A 505 14.03 -10.30 -9.50
N ALA A 506 14.55 -11.04 -10.48
CA ALA A 506 14.29 -10.72 -11.88
C ALA A 506 12.79 -10.92 -12.16
N TRP A 507 12.12 -9.90 -12.70
CA TRP A 507 10.67 -9.97 -12.90
C TRP A 507 10.27 -11.07 -13.90
N GLN A 508 11.18 -11.47 -14.80
CA GLN A 508 10.97 -12.56 -15.74
C GLN A 508 10.83 -13.91 -15.03
N ASP A 509 11.53 -14.12 -13.92
CA ASP A 509 11.42 -15.36 -13.12
C ASP A 509 9.99 -15.53 -12.57
N MET A 510 9.27 -14.42 -12.39
CA MET A 510 7.87 -14.42 -11.94
C MET A 510 6.90 -14.84 -13.04
N LEU A 511 7.24 -14.65 -14.32
CA LEU A 511 6.48 -15.22 -15.44
C LEU A 511 6.74 -16.72 -15.58
N HIS A 512 7.95 -17.15 -15.24
CA HIS A 512 8.47 -18.49 -15.49
C HIS A 512 8.52 -19.36 -14.22
N LEU A 513 7.56 -19.23 -13.31
CA LEU A 513 7.40 -20.17 -12.21
C LEU A 513 7.37 -21.60 -12.80
N PRO A 514 8.39 -22.46 -12.51
CA PRO A 514 8.49 -23.79 -13.09
C PRO A 514 7.47 -24.69 -12.39
N ASN A 515 6.22 -24.63 -12.86
CA ASN A 515 5.12 -25.40 -12.31
C ASN A 515 4.39 -26.10 -13.46
N GLU A 516 4.47 -27.43 -13.47
CA GLU A 516 3.76 -28.29 -14.42
C GLU A 516 2.25 -28.02 -14.40
N THR A 517 1.70 -27.68 -13.22
CA THR A 517 0.30 -27.30 -13.04
C THR A 517 -0.07 -26.07 -13.85
N ILE A 518 0.75 -25.02 -13.82
CA ILE A 518 0.46 -23.77 -14.55
C ILE A 518 0.49 -24.04 -16.06
N SER A 519 1.50 -24.79 -16.53
CA SER A 519 1.63 -25.14 -17.94
C SER A 519 0.50 -26.05 -18.43
N PHE A 520 -0.04 -26.90 -17.55
CA PHE A 520 -1.24 -27.69 -17.81
C PHE A 520 -2.48 -26.80 -17.92
N LEU A 521 -2.70 -25.90 -16.96
CA LEU A 521 -3.87 -25.01 -16.93
C LEU A 521 -3.94 -24.10 -18.16
N ASP A 522 -2.80 -23.54 -18.57
CA ASP A 522 -2.66 -22.70 -19.77
C ASP A 522 -3.14 -23.42 -21.04
N LYS A 523 -2.83 -24.72 -21.17
CA LYS A 523 -3.26 -25.53 -22.31
C LYS A 523 -4.71 -25.98 -22.24
N GLN A 524 -5.27 -26.17 -21.04
CA GLN A 524 -6.52 -26.91 -20.84
C GLN A 524 -7.77 -26.04 -20.64
N LEU A 525 -7.62 -24.80 -20.15
CA LEU A 525 -8.76 -23.96 -19.81
C LEU A 525 -9.30 -23.16 -21.00
N GLY A 526 -8.41 -22.77 -21.93
CA GLY A 526 -8.77 -21.81 -22.98
C GLY A 526 -9.42 -20.56 -22.39
N LYS A 527 -10.41 -19.99 -23.09
CA LYS A 527 -11.16 -18.80 -22.64
C LYS A 527 -12.57 -19.08 -22.13
N GLN A 528 -12.98 -20.35 -22.16
CA GLN A 528 -14.33 -20.80 -21.80
C GLN A 528 -14.45 -21.25 -20.34
N TYR A 529 -13.33 -21.59 -19.70
CA TYR A 529 -13.32 -22.13 -18.34
C TYR A 529 -12.28 -21.44 -17.48
N ARG A 530 -12.43 -21.62 -16.16
CA ARG A 530 -11.57 -21.01 -15.14
C ARG A 530 -10.99 -22.04 -14.20
N VAL A 531 -9.94 -21.64 -13.51
CA VAL A 531 -9.45 -22.31 -12.30
C VAL A 531 -9.85 -21.52 -11.06
N TYR A 532 -10.16 -22.21 -9.97
CA TYR A 532 -10.30 -21.62 -8.65
C TYR A 532 -9.13 -22.06 -7.76
N THR A 533 -8.33 -21.11 -7.27
CA THR A 533 -7.23 -21.40 -6.36
C THR A 533 -7.72 -21.28 -4.92
N TYR A 534 -7.78 -22.39 -4.19
CA TYR A 534 -8.14 -22.41 -2.77
C TYR A 534 -7.02 -21.94 -1.87
N THR A 535 -5.79 -22.15 -2.33
CA THR A 535 -4.68 -22.30 -1.43
C THR A 535 -4.59 -21.15 -0.45
N ASP A 536 -4.39 -21.51 0.82
CA ASP A 536 -4.02 -20.57 1.88
C ASP A 536 -2.95 -19.61 1.34
N PHE A 537 -2.94 -18.39 1.85
CA PHE A 537 -2.18 -17.22 1.37
C PHE A 537 -0.64 -17.37 1.24
N TRP A 538 -0.10 -18.58 1.14
CA TRP A 538 1.26 -19.04 1.39
C TRP A 538 1.62 -20.32 0.59
N SER A 539 1.02 -20.56 -0.58
CA SER A 539 1.27 -21.74 -1.44
C SER A 539 2.13 -21.45 -2.67
N ASP A 540 2.49 -22.50 -3.40
CA ASP A 540 3.25 -22.45 -4.67
C ASP A 540 2.49 -21.82 -5.85
N LEU A 541 1.18 -21.59 -5.71
CA LEU A 541 0.36 -20.89 -6.71
C LEU A 541 -0.67 -20.03 -5.98
N MET A 542 -0.32 -18.76 -5.79
CA MET A 542 -1.13 -17.78 -5.08
C MET A 542 -2.15 -17.13 -6.04
N PRO A 543 -3.24 -16.53 -5.51
CA PRO A 543 -4.16 -15.77 -6.34
C PRO A 543 -3.46 -14.67 -7.16
N ASP A 544 -4.00 -14.40 -8.34
CA ASP A 544 -3.56 -13.39 -9.32
C ASP A 544 -2.26 -13.72 -10.07
N GLN A 545 -1.48 -14.73 -9.64
CA GLN A 545 -0.23 -15.13 -10.30
C GLN A 545 -0.42 -15.70 -11.72
N LEU A 546 -1.67 -16.05 -12.07
CA LEU A 546 -2.06 -16.53 -13.40
C LEU A 546 -2.37 -15.40 -14.39
N VAL A 547 -2.59 -14.17 -13.91
CA VAL A 547 -2.93 -13.00 -14.74
C VAL A 547 -1.88 -12.74 -15.83
N PRO A 548 -0.56 -12.76 -15.56
CA PRO A 548 0.44 -12.54 -16.61
C PRO A 548 0.42 -13.58 -17.74
N ARG A 549 -0.14 -14.76 -17.48
CA ARG A 549 -0.31 -15.85 -18.46
C ARG A 549 -1.68 -15.87 -19.14
N GLN A 550 -2.54 -14.89 -18.86
CA GLN A 550 -3.88 -14.79 -19.46
C GLN A 550 -4.80 -15.99 -19.13
N VAL A 551 -4.51 -16.71 -18.05
CA VAL A 551 -5.34 -17.81 -17.56
C VAL A 551 -6.41 -17.22 -16.63
N MET A 552 -7.68 -17.52 -16.89
CA MET A 552 -8.78 -17.01 -16.09
C MET A 552 -8.87 -17.71 -14.73
N GLU A 553 -8.80 -16.91 -13.70
CA GLU A 553 -8.93 -17.30 -12.31
C GLU A 553 -10.27 -16.80 -11.77
N ALA A 554 -11.02 -17.69 -11.13
CA ALA A 554 -12.26 -17.34 -10.46
C ALA A 554 -12.00 -16.62 -9.13
N ASN A 555 -10.86 -16.90 -8.50
CA ASN A 555 -10.40 -16.23 -7.28
C ASN A 555 -9.46 -15.05 -7.61
N GLY A 556 -9.02 -14.32 -6.59
CA GLY A 556 -8.03 -13.25 -6.69
C GLY A 556 -7.71 -12.66 -5.33
N PHE A 557 -6.84 -11.65 -5.27
CA PHE A 557 -6.56 -10.88 -4.06
C PHE A 557 -6.57 -9.35 -4.27
N THR A 558 -7.56 -8.68 -3.68
CA THR A 558 -7.57 -7.22 -3.47
C THR A 558 -8.14 -6.89 -2.09
N SER A 559 -7.88 -5.68 -1.58
CA SER A 559 -8.50 -5.20 -0.34
C SER A 559 -9.98 -4.83 -0.46
N LEU A 560 -10.49 -4.65 -1.70
CA LEU A 560 -11.84 -4.13 -1.99
C LEU A 560 -12.65 -5.06 -2.91
N TYR A 561 -12.52 -6.39 -2.76
CA TYR A 561 -13.35 -7.33 -3.55
C TYR A 561 -14.84 -7.19 -3.17
N LEU A 562 -15.71 -7.54 -4.11
CA LEU A 562 -17.15 -7.34 -4.00
C LEU A 562 -17.76 -8.22 -2.89
N THR A 563 -18.72 -7.67 -2.14
CA THR A 563 -19.44 -8.39 -1.08
C THR A 563 -20.17 -9.62 -1.62
N ARG A 564 -20.77 -9.53 -2.81
CA ARG A 564 -21.40 -10.67 -3.48
C ARG A 564 -20.40 -11.80 -3.75
N PHE A 565 -19.20 -11.47 -4.22
CA PHE A 565 -18.14 -12.49 -4.37
C PHE A 565 -17.78 -13.12 -3.02
N SER A 566 -17.61 -12.32 -1.96
CA SER A 566 -17.34 -12.80 -0.59
C SER A 566 -18.39 -13.83 -0.12
N ASN A 567 -19.68 -13.48 -0.28
CA ASN A 567 -20.80 -14.32 0.13
C ASN A 567 -20.84 -15.63 -0.66
N TRP A 568 -20.66 -15.56 -1.98
CA TRP A 568 -20.55 -16.75 -2.83
C TRP A 568 -19.35 -17.62 -2.43
N GLN A 569 -18.19 -17.02 -2.20
CA GLN A 569 -16.97 -17.71 -1.83
C GLN A 569 -17.17 -18.48 -0.51
N ASN A 570 -17.71 -17.82 0.52
CA ASN A 570 -18.02 -18.44 1.81
C ASN A 570 -18.98 -19.62 1.67
N LEU A 571 -19.99 -19.51 0.80
CA LEU A 571 -20.95 -20.58 0.53
C LEU A 571 -20.28 -21.76 -0.19
N ALA A 572 -19.52 -21.50 -1.26
CA ALA A 572 -18.81 -22.51 -2.03
C ALA A 572 -17.79 -23.27 -1.17
N MET A 573 -17.11 -22.58 -0.25
CA MET A 573 -16.10 -23.16 0.64
C MET A 573 -16.70 -23.96 1.80
N SER A 574 -17.75 -23.46 2.47
CA SER A 574 -18.31 -24.08 3.68
C SER A 574 -19.02 -25.42 3.42
N THR A 575 -19.53 -25.62 2.20
CA THR A 575 -20.39 -26.76 1.87
C THR A 575 -19.80 -27.71 0.82
N LYS A 576 -18.58 -27.45 0.32
CA LYS A 576 -17.92 -28.19 -0.79
C LYS A 576 -18.85 -28.44 -1.98
N ARG A 577 -19.71 -27.48 -2.31
CA ARG A 577 -20.74 -27.64 -3.35
C ARG A 577 -20.19 -27.47 -4.74
N GLU A 578 -19.99 -28.58 -5.43
CA GLU A 578 -19.58 -28.64 -6.83
C GLU A 578 -20.49 -27.79 -7.75
N ASN A 579 -21.80 -27.74 -7.49
CA ASN A 579 -22.74 -26.96 -8.29
C ASN A 579 -22.43 -25.45 -8.33
N LEU A 580 -21.86 -24.87 -7.27
CA LEU A 580 -21.47 -23.45 -7.27
C LEU A 580 -20.21 -23.21 -8.11
N PHE A 581 -19.31 -24.19 -8.17
CA PHE A 581 -18.15 -24.17 -9.06
C PHE A 581 -18.58 -24.35 -10.52
N ARG A 582 -19.49 -25.28 -10.80
CA ARG A 582 -20.10 -25.48 -12.13
C ARG A 582 -20.76 -24.20 -12.64
N MET A 583 -21.50 -23.49 -11.77
CA MET A 583 -22.13 -22.20 -12.07
C MET A 583 -21.12 -21.14 -12.53
N GLY A 584 -19.92 -21.11 -11.94
CA GLY A 584 -18.87 -20.12 -12.28
C GLY A 584 -17.98 -20.49 -13.46
N SER A 585 -18.33 -21.53 -14.23
CA SER A 585 -17.49 -22.12 -15.29
C SER A 585 -16.11 -22.54 -14.80
N ILE A 586 -16.03 -23.02 -13.55
CA ILE A 586 -14.77 -23.46 -12.95
C ILE A 586 -14.58 -24.93 -13.31
N LYS A 587 -13.55 -25.22 -14.11
CA LYS A 587 -13.19 -26.59 -14.52
C LYS A 587 -12.20 -27.22 -13.57
N TYR A 588 -11.28 -26.43 -13.02
CA TYR A 588 -10.28 -26.93 -12.08
C TYR A 588 -10.28 -26.16 -10.77
N ILE A 589 -9.98 -26.89 -9.71
CA ILE A 589 -9.78 -26.35 -8.37
C ILE A 589 -8.36 -26.71 -7.94
N TYR A 590 -7.54 -25.71 -7.63
CA TYR A 590 -6.20 -25.93 -7.10
C TYR A 590 -6.22 -25.79 -5.58
N ARG A 591 -5.97 -26.88 -4.85
CA ARG A 591 -6.01 -26.94 -3.39
C ARG A 591 -4.99 -27.96 -2.88
N ASP A 592 -4.34 -27.69 -1.75
CA ASP A 592 -3.41 -28.63 -1.10
C ASP A 592 -2.33 -29.16 -2.07
N TYR A 593 -1.80 -28.26 -2.90
CA TYR A 593 -0.80 -28.56 -3.96
C TYR A 593 -1.26 -29.57 -5.01
N LYS A 594 -2.58 -29.73 -5.18
CA LYS A 594 -3.19 -30.66 -6.12
C LYS A 594 -4.27 -29.97 -6.94
N LEU A 595 -4.47 -30.47 -8.16
CA LEU A 595 -5.54 -30.03 -9.04
C LEU A 595 -6.70 -31.04 -9.00
N PHE A 596 -7.91 -30.53 -8.79
CA PHE A 596 -9.15 -31.30 -8.80
C PHE A 596 -10.00 -30.84 -9.97
N GLU A 597 -10.50 -31.77 -10.78
CA GLU A 597 -11.39 -31.46 -11.89
C GLU A 597 -12.85 -31.45 -11.41
N ILE A 598 -13.61 -30.48 -11.93
CA ILE A 598 -15.04 -30.34 -11.71
C ILE A 598 -15.76 -30.92 -12.92
N ASN A 599 -16.73 -31.79 -12.67
CA ASN A 599 -17.46 -32.46 -13.73
C ASN A 599 -18.55 -31.54 -14.27
N ASN A 600 -18.72 -31.55 -15.60
CA ASN A 600 -19.77 -30.81 -16.31
C ASN A 600 -19.87 -29.32 -15.90
N PRO A 601 -18.77 -28.54 -15.95
CA PRO A 601 -18.83 -27.11 -15.69
C PRO A 601 -19.67 -26.42 -16.77
N LEU A 602 -20.45 -25.41 -16.40
CA LEU A 602 -21.21 -24.65 -17.39
C LEU A 602 -20.26 -23.85 -18.29
N PRO A 603 -20.58 -23.70 -19.59
CA PRO A 603 -19.84 -22.77 -20.46
C PRO A 603 -19.86 -21.35 -19.89
N ARG A 604 -18.84 -20.54 -20.19
CA ARG A 604 -18.77 -19.14 -19.71
C ARG A 604 -19.91 -18.28 -20.25
N ILE A 605 -20.37 -18.59 -21.47
CA ILE A 605 -21.46 -17.89 -22.14
C ILE A 605 -22.42 -18.91 -22.71
N PHE A 606 -23.70 -18.75 -22.39
CA PHE A 606 -24.75 -19.65 -22.87
C PHE A 606 -26.11 -18.98 -22.90
N LEU A 607 -26.97 -19.51 -23.77
CA LEU A 607 -28.39 -19.22 -23.73
C LEU A 607 -29.11 -20.29 -22.89
N ALA A 608 -29.93 -19.86 -21.94
CA ALA A 608 -30.83 -20.71 -21.18
C ALA A 608 -32.28 -20.46 -21.59
N THR A 609 -33.01 -21.53 -21.92
CA THR A 609 -34.45 -21.45 -22.23
C THR A 609 -35.34 -21.50 -20.99
N ASN A 610 -34.77 -21.86 -19.84
CA ASN A 610 -35.44 -21.91 -18.54
C ASN A 610 -34.68 -21.08 -17.50
N TRP A 611 -35.38 -20.39 -16.59
CA TRP A 611 -34.80 -19.59 -15.52
C TRP A 611 -35.83 -19.36 -14.39
N ASN A 612 -35.34 -19.00 -13.21
CA ASN A 612 -36.16 -18.57 -12.07
C ASN A 612 -35.98 -17.08 -11.82
N LEU A 613 -37.08 -16.39 -11.51
CA LEU A 613 -37.06 -14.99 -11.08
C LEU A 613 -37.06 -14.91 -9.56
N VAL A 614 -36.34 -13.92 -9.04
CA VAL A 614 -36.34 -13.56 -7.62
C VAL A 614 -36.37 -12.04 -7.49
N ASP A 615 -36.96 -11.54 -6.41
CA ASP A 615 -37.25 -10.11 -6.27
C ASP A 615 -36.13 -9.34 -5.56
N SER A 616 -35.16 -10.04 -4.94
CA SER A 616 -34.11 -9.39 -4.13
C SER A 616 -32.78 -10.16 -4.07
N GLU A 617 -31.73 -9.44 -3.65
CA GLU A 617 -30.41 -10.02 -3.37
C GLU A 617 -30.45 -11.16 -2.35
N SER A 618 -31.27 -10.99 -1.30
CA SER A 618 -31.41 -11.99 -0.25
C SER A 618 -32.03 -13.28 -0.79
N GLU A 619 -33.06 -13.18 -1.62
CA GLU A 619 -33.69 -14.34 -2.25
C GLU A 619 -32.76 -15.05 -3.23
N ALA A 620 -31.99 -14.31 -4.03
CA ALA A 620 -30.98 -14.90 -4.89
C ALA A 620 -29.91 -15.66 -4.10
N LEU A 621 -29.43 -15.08 -2.99
CA LEU A 621 -28.44 -15.72 -2.12
C LEU A 621 -29.00 -16.99 -1.47
N GLU A 622 -30.25 -16.96 -1.00
CA GLU A 622 -30.89 -18.14 -0.43
C GLU A 622 -31.18 -19.22 -1.48
N ALA A 623 -31.54 -18.83 -2.70
CA ALA A 623 -31.76 -19.75 -3.81
C ALA A 623 -30.47 -20.51 -4.20
N ILE A 624 -29.31 -19.84 -4.25
CA ILE A 624 -28.02 -20.53 -4.47
C ILE A 624 -27.53 -21.30 -3.23
N ARG A 625 -27.98 -20.92 -2.03
CA ARG A 625 -27.72 -21.63 -0.77
C ARG A 625 -28.56 -22.91 -0.64
N ALA A 626 -29.70 -23.02 -1.31
CA ALA A 626 -30.56 -24.20 -1.20
C ALA A 626 -29.83 -25.49 -1.65
N ASN A 627 -30.04 -26.61 -0.95
CA ASN A 627 -29.46 -27.92 -1.36
C ASN A 627 -29.99 -28.38 -2.74
N THR A 628 -31.15 -27.88 -3.15
CA THR A 628 -31.80 -28.14 -4.44
C THR A 628 -31.29 -27.23 -5.56
N PHE A 629 -30.28 -26.38 -5.30
CA PHE A 629 -29.73 -25.48 -6.31
C PHE A 629 -29.22 -26.25 -7.54
N ASN A 630 -29.83 -25.99 -8.69
CA ASN A 630 -29.42 -26.51 -9.99
C ASN A 630 -28.75 -25.38 -10.80
N PRO A 631 -27.44 -25.45 -11.11
CA PRO A 631 -26.77 -24.42 -11.87
C PRO A 631 -27.31 -24.28 -13.30
N GLU A 632 -27.98 -25.31 -13.83
CA GLU A 632 -28.53 -25.31 -15.19
C GLU A 632 -29.81 -24.48 -15.34
N ILE A 633 -30.40 -24.02 -14.23
CA ILE A 633 -31.56 -23.12 -14.22
C ILE A 633 -31.11 -21.80 -13.59
N PRO A 634 -30.73 -20.79 -14.41
CA PRO A 634 -30.25 -19.53 -13.89
C PRO A 634 -31.30 -18.81 -13.02
N ILE A 635 -30.83 -18.10 -12.01
CA ILE A 635 -31.64 -17.26 -11.13
C ILE A 635 -31.44 -15.80 -11.54
N VAL A 636 -32.51 -15.07 -11.82
CA VAL A 636 -32.46 -13.67 -12.28
C VAL A 636 -33.10 -12.76 -11.24
N GLU A 637 -32.31 -11.82 -10.73
CA GLU A 637 -32.76 -10.76 -9.81
C GLU A 637 -33.46 -9.66 -10.63
N THR A 638 -34.79 -9.69 -10.68
CA THR A 638 -35.57 -8.69 -11.43
C THR A 638 -37.03 -8.70 -10.98
N ILE A 639 -37.60 -7.49 -10.90
CA ILE A 639 -39.05 -7.28 -10.72
C ILE A 639 -39.79 -7.18 -12.07
N ILE A 640 -39.05 -7.14 -13.18
CA ILE A 640 -39.61 -7.03 -14.52
C ILE A 640 -39.81 -8.43 -15.10
N ASN A 641 -41.06 -8.74 -15.45
CA ASN A 641 -41.38 -9.97 -16.17
C ASN A 641 -40.90 -9.90 -17.63
N PRO A 642 -40.10 -10.86 -18.11
CA PRO A 642 -39.69 -10.92 -19.50
C PRO A 642 -40.88 -11.19 -20.44
N ALA A 643 -40.76 -10.76 -21.70
CA ALA A 643 -41.73 -11.07 -22.73
C ALA A 643 -41.77 -12.58 -23.06
N ASN A 644 -40.61 -13.23 -23.01
CA ASN A 644 -40.47 -14.66 -23.24
C ASN A 644 -40.79 -15.42 -21.96
N LYS A 645 -41.52 -16.53 -22.07
CA LYS A 645 -41.78 -17.43 -20.94
C LYS A 645 -40.70 -18.51 -20.87
N PRO A 646 -40.30 -18.95 -19.66
CA PRO A 646 -39.43 -20.11 -19.52
C PRO A 646 -40.05 -21.36 -20.16
N ILE A 647 -39.26 -22.11 -20.92
CA ILE A 647 -39.65 -23.40 -21.52
C ILE A 647 -38.67 -24.46 -21.03
N GLU A 648 -39.10 -25.73 -20.98
CA GLU A 648 -38.27 -26.83 -20.49
C GLU A 648 -36.87 -26.88 -21.14
N GLY A 649 -35.87 -27.10 -20.30
CA GLY A 649 -34.59 -26.39 -20.35
C GLY A 649 -33.51 -27.00 -21.24
N GLN A 650 -32.97 -26.18 -22.13
CA GLN A 650 -31.69 -26.41 -22.78
C GLN A 650 -30.73 -25.27 -22.43
N ILE A 651 -29.50 -25.65 -22.05
CA ILE A 651 -28.35 -24.75 -22.05
C ILE A 651 -27.65 -24.90 -23.40
N ILE A 652 -27.57 -23.81 -24.14
CA ILE A 652 -26.93 -23.76 -25.46
C ILE A 652 -25.63 -22.97 -25.29
N PRO A 653 -24.45 -23.62 -25.28
CA PRO A 653 -23.16 -22.93 -25.22
C PRO A 653 -22.99 -22.00 -26.42
N LEU A 654 -22.48 -20.79 -26.17
CA LEU A 654 -22.20 -19.81 -27.22
C LEU A 654 -20.72 -19.43 -27.23
N GLN A 655 -20.25 -18.99 -28.40
CA GLN A 655 -18.89 -18.50 -28.60
C GLN A 655 -18.92 -17.02 -28.97
N LEU A 656 -17.95 -16.26 -28.47
CA LEU A 656 -17.77 -14.86 -28.85
C LEU A 656 -17.22 -14.75 -30.27
N ASN A 657 -17.76 -13.81 -31.05
CA ASN A 657 -17.19 -13.41 -32.33
C ASN A 657 -15.95 -12.51 -32.13
N LYS A 658 -16.02 -11.60 -31.17
CA LYS A 658 -14.88 -10.76 -30.76
C LYS A 658 -14.91 -10.57 -29.26
N GLU A 659 -13.72 -10.54 -28.67
CA GLU A 659 -13.50 -10.33 -27.26
C GLU A 659 -12.27 -9.44 -27.06
N ALA A 660 -12.44 -8.40 -26.25
CA ALA A 660 -11.38 -7.71 -25.55
C ALA A 660 -11.70 -7.71 -24.05
N TYR A 661 -10.86 -7.09 -23.22
CA TYR A 661 -11.09 -7.09 -21.78
C TYR A 661 -12.34 -6.28 -21.40
N ASP A 662 -12.57 -5.15 -22.04
CA ASP A 662 -13.68 -4.23 -21.78
C ASP A 662 -14.89 -4.42 -22.73
N SER A 663 -14.83 -5.38 -23.65
CA SER A 663 -15.85 -5.52 -24.69
C SER A 663 -16.02 -6.94 -25.21
N MET A 664 -17.26 -7.34 -25.46
CA MET A 664 -17.64 -8.67 -25.96
C MET A 664 -18.70 -8.51 -27.05
N SER A 665 -18.62 -9.34 -28.10
CA SER A 665 -19.66 -9.40 -29.13
C SER A 665 -19.90 -10.84 -29.57
N LEU A 666 -21.17 -11.19 -29.77
CA LEU A 666 -21.57 -12.48 -30.32
C LEU A 666 -22.79 -12.34 -31.22
N ASN A 667 -22.88 -13.24 -32.19
CA ASN A 667 -24.06 -13.47 -33.02
C ASN A 667 -24.72 -14.76 -32.52
N MET A 668 -26.03 -14.71 -32.34
CA MET A 668 -26.81 -15.86 -31.93
C MET A 668 -28.11 -15.95 -32.71
N GLU A 669 -28.63 -17.17 -32.79
CA GLU A 669 -29.93 -17.50 -33.33
C GLU A 669 -30.64 -18.34 -32.28
N SER A 670 -31.89 -18.00 -31.96
CA SER A 670 -32.72 -18.77 -31.03
C SER A 670 -34.15 -18.86 -31.53
N ASP A 671 -34.70 -20.08 -31.52
CA ASP A 671 -36.08 -20.36 -31.95
C ASP A 671 -37.14 -19.97 -30.91
N SER A 672 -36.74 -19.69 -29.66
CA SER A 672 -37.67 -19.30 -28.58
C SER A 672 -37.20 -18.10 -27.76
N GLY A 673 -36.08 -17.49 -28.17
CA GLY A 673 -35.33 -16.54 -27.35
C GLY A 673 -34.81 -17.18 -26.06
N GLY A 674 -34.61 -16.39 -25.02
CA GLY A 674 -34.23 -16.88 -23.69
C GLY A 674 -33.34 -15.92 -22.91
N LEU A 675 -32.72 -16.45 -21.86
CA LEU A 675 -31.77 -15.72 -21.02
C LEU A 675 -30.34 -16.01 -21.48
N LEU A 676 -29.70 -15.04 -22.11
CA LEU A 676 -28.28 -15.08 -22.42
C LEU A 676 -27.47 -14.74 -21.15
N VAL A 677 -26.70 -15.70 -20.65
CA VAL A 677 -25.90 -15.57 -19.42
C VAL A 677 -24.43 -15.44 -19.77
N PHE A 678 -23.78 -14.48 -19.12
CA PHE A 678 -22.33 -14.34 -19.10
C PHE A 678 -21.87 -14.59 -17.68
N ASN A 679 -21.15 -15.68 -17.44
CA ASN A 679 -20.53 -16.00 -16.15
C ASN A 679 -19.32 -15.09 -15.86
N ASP A 680 -19.47 -13.80 -16.14
CA ASP A 680 -18.58 -12.71 -15.77
C ASP A 680 -19.33 -11.79 -14.80
N SER A 681 -18.66 -11.33 -13.75
CA SER A 681 -19.23 -10.49 -12.69
C SER A 681 -19.96 -9.26 -13.24
N ASN A 682 -21.15 -8.99 -12.69
CA ASN A 682 -21.89 -7.77 -12.99
C ASN A 682 -21.39 -6.61 -12.14
N TYR A 683 -21.05 -5.50 -12.78
CA TYR A 683 -20.57 -4.30 -12.11
C TYR A 683 -21.04 -3.04 -12.85
N LEU A 684 -21.18 -1.95 -12.11
CA LEU A 684 -21.62 -0.66 -12.65
C LEU A 684 -20.66 -0.17 -13.74
N GLY A 685 -21.19 0.09 -14.93
CA GLY A 685 -20.42 0.60 -16.08
C GLY A 685 -20.53 -0.27 -17.33
N TRP A 686 -20.97 -1.52 -17.18
CA TRP A 686 -21.34 -2.35 -18.33
C TRP A 686 -22.62 -1.81 -19.00
N LYS A 687 -22.62 -1.81 -20.34
CA LYS A 687 -23.77 -1.57 -21.20
C LYS A 687 -23.93 -2.73 -22.15
N ALA A 688 -25.17 -3.07 -22.50
CA ALA A 688 -25.48 -4.15 -23.43
C ALA A 688 -26.37 -3.63 -24.55
N PHE A 689 -26.14 -4.17 -25.76
CA PHE A 689 -26.89 -3.82 -26.95
C PHE A 689 -27.34 -5.08 -27.67
N ILE A 690 -28.59 -5.11 -28.12
CA ILE A 690 -29.11 -6.12 -29.06
C ILE A 690 -29.47 -5.38 -30.34
N ASP A 691 -28.82 -5.75 -31.45
CA ASP A 691 -28.97 -5.11 -32.76
C ASP A 691 -28.83 -3.58 -32.70
N GLY A 692 -27.88 -3.11 -31.88
CA GLY A 692 -27.59 -1.69 -31.65
C GLY A 692 -28.54 -0.96 -30.69
N ARG A 693 -29.54 -1.65 -30.12
CA ARG A 693 -30.47 -1.07 -29.13
C ARG A 693 -30.01 -1.38 -27.71
N ASP A 694 -29.92 -0.35 -26.88
CA ASP A 694 -29.56 -0.46 -25.46
C ASP A 694 -30.59 -1.31 -24.70
N ILE A 695 -30.12 -2.29 -23.94
CA ILE A 695 -30.95 -3.18 -23.13
C ILE A 695 -30.40 -3.29 -21.69
N PRO A 696 -31.28 -3.44 -20.69
CA PRO A 696 -30.85 -3.57 -19.30
C PRO A 696 -30.07 -4.86 -19.08
N ILE A 697 -28.95 -4.75 -18.35
CA ILE A 697 -28.19 -5.90 -17.84
C ILE A 697 -28.82 -6.34 -16.52
N LEU A 698 -29.10 -7.63 -16.41
CA LEU A 698 -29.72 -8.22 -15.23
C LEU A 698 -28.68 -8.91 -14.36
N GLN A 699 -28.87 -8.81 -13.04
CA GLN A 699 -28.10 -9.58 -12.08
C GLN A 699 -28.57 -11.04 -12.15
N THR A 700 -27.65 -11.95 -12.48
CA THR A 700 -27.95 -13.37 -12.72
C THR A 700 -27.05 -14.25 -11.86
N ASN A 701 -27.57 -15.36 -11.34
CA ASN A 701 -26.82 -16.33 -10.54
C ASN A 701 -26.04 -15.67 -9.40
N TYR A 702 -26.67 -14.66 -8.77
CA TYR A 702 -26.14 -13.82 -7.71
C TYR A 702 -24.92 -12.94 -8.07
N LEU A 703 -24.00 -13.40 -8.94
CA LEU A 703 -22.74 -12.72 -9.29
C LEU A 703 -22.72 -12.10 -10.70
N PHE A 704 -23.41 -12.74 -11.64
CA PHE A 704 -23.13 -12.66 -13.07
C PHE A 704 -24.11 -11.75 -13.83
N LYS A 705 -23.85 -11.58 -15.12
CA LYS A 705 -24.66 -10.77 -16.03
C LYS A 705 -25.60 -11.66 -16.85
N GLY A 706 -26.83 -11.20 -17.05
CA GLY A 706 -27.80 -11.83 -17.93
C GLY A 706 -28.54 -10.81 -18.79
N LEU A 707 -28.97 -11.23 -19.98
CA LEU A 707 -29.76 -10.44 -20.94
C LEU A 707 -30.92 -11.30 -21.44
N PHE A 708 -32.14 -10.76 -21.44
CA PHE A 708 -33.23 -11.40 -22.18
C PHE A 708 -33.08 -11.10 -23.67
N VAL A 709 -32.95 -12.16 -24.47
CA VAL A 709 -32.82 -12.07 -25.92
C VAL A 709 -34.11 -12.62 -26.55
N PRO A 710 -34.72 -11.90 -27.50
CA PRO A 710 -35.91 -12.38 -28.20
C PRO A 710 -35.60 -13.56 -29.14
N GLU A 711 -36.66 -14.16 -29.67
CA GLU A 711 -36.56 -15.13 -30.76
C GLU A 711 -36.02 -14.48 -32.03
N GLY A 712 -35.15 -15.20 -32.74
CA GLY A 712 -34.58 -14.79 -34.02
C GLY A 712 -33.06 -14.68 -33.99
N LYS A 713 -32.53 -14.02 -35.02
CA LYS A 713 -31.09 -13.74 -35.19
C LYS A 713 -30.76 -12.39 -34.62
N HIS A 714 -29.78 -12.36 -33.72
CA HIS A 714 -29.38 -11.15 -33.01
C HIS A 714 -27.87 -11.03 -32.93
N THR A 715 -27.39 -9.79 -33.03
CA THR A 715 -26.05 -9.41 -32.63
C THR A 715 -26.12 -8.79 -31.23
N VAL A 716 -25.40 -9.38 -30.29
CA VAL A 716 -25.30 -8.92 -28.90
C VAL A 716 -23.92 -8.34 -28.66
N GLU A 717 -23.87 -7.12 -28.12
CA GLU A 717 -22.63 -6.42 -27.78
C GLU A 717 -22.65 -5.96 -26.33
N LEU A 718 -21.56 -6.17 -25.60
CA LEU A 718 -21.35 -5.64 -24.25
C LEU A 718 -20.11 -4.75 -24.24
N LEU A 719 -20.21 -3.59 -23.59
CA LEU A 719 -19.12 -2.61 -23.46
C LEU A 719 -19.02 -2.12 -22.02
N TYR A 720 -17.82 -2.11 -21.46
CA TYR A 720 -17.54 -1.55 -20.14
C TYR A 720 -17.04 -0.11 -20.27
N ILE A 721 -17.89 0.85 -19.89
CA ILE A 721 -17.60 2.28 -20.00
C ILE A 721 -17.90 2.96 -18.66
N PRO A 722 -16.97 2.92 -17.70
CA PRO A 722 -17.17 3.57 -16.41
C PRO A 722 -17.22 5.10 -16.53
N ASN A 723 -18.30 5.71 -16.05
CA ASN A 723 -18.56 7.15 -16.17
C ASN A 723 -17.50 8.05 -15.50
N PHE A 724 -16.72 7.52 -14.55
CA PHE A 724 -15.69 8.26 -13.83
C PHE A 724 -14.35 8.33 -14.58
N TRP A 725 -14.13 7.48 -15.60
CA TRP A 725 -12.79 7.21 -16.11
C TRP A 725 -12.15 8.40 -16.83
N TRP A 726 -12.76 8.89 -17.91
CA TRP A 726 -12.21 10.02 -18.67
C TRP A 726 -12.12 11.32 -17.85
N PRO A 727 -13.12 11.70 -17.03
CA PRO A 727 -12.98 12.82 -16.12
C PRO A 727 -11.80 12.67 -15.15
N SER A 728 -11.58 11.46 -14.62
CA SER A 728 -10.47 11.17 -13.70
C SER A 728 -9.10 11.43 -14.36
N ILE A 729 -8.92 10.97 -15.59
CA ILE A 729 -7.70 11.21 -16.38
C ILE A 729 -7.49 12.71 -16.62
N ILE A 730 -8.53 13.41 -17.08
CA ILE A 730 -8.47 14.85 -17.39
C ILE A 730 -8.11 15.66 -16.14
N ILE A 731 -8.71 15.35 -14.99
CA ILE A 731 -8.44 16.07 -13.74
C ILE A 731 -7.01 15.76 -13.27
N SER A 732 -6.63 14.49 -13.17
CA SER A 732 -5.30 14.10 -12.70
C SER A 732 -4.18 14.71 -13.55
N TRP A 733 -4.33 14.71 -14.88
CA TRP A 733 -3.27 15.16 -15.79
C TRP A 733 -3.37 16.64 -16.17
N GLY A 734 -4.56 17.22 -16.13
CA GLY A 734 -4.78 18.65 -16.38
C GLY A 734 -4.02 19.54 -15.40
N TRP A 735 -3.81 19.09 -14.16
CA TRP A 735 -2.97 19.77 -13.18
C TRP A 735 -1.52 19.94 -13.64
N ILE A 736 -0.95 18.93 -14.30
CA ILE A 736 0.41 19.00 -14.84
C ILE A 736 0.50 20.13 -15.88
N LEU A 737 -0.46 20.20 -16.80
CA LEU A 737 -0.50 21.21 -17.86
C LEU A 737 -0.64 22.63 -17.30
N ILE A 738 -1.45 22.83 -16.25
CA ILE A 738 -1.60 24.13 -15.58
C ILE A 738 -0.30 24.59 -14.93
N VAL A 739 0.44 23.68 -14.29
CA VAL A 739 1.74 23.96 -13.67
C VAL A 739 2.78 24.36 -14.73
N PHE A 740 2.83 23.64 -15.85
CA PHE A 740 3.74 23.96 -16.97
C PHE A 740 3.34 25.27 -17.70
N ALA A 741 2.05 25.56 -17.85
CA ALA A 741 1.60 26.81 -18.47
C ALA A 741 1.99 28.04 -17.62
N ARG A 742 1.88 27.94 -16.29
CA ARG A 742 2.28 29.02 -15.38
C ARG A 742 3.80 29.25 -15.32
N SER A 743 4.63 28.20 -15.48
CA SER A 743 6.09 28.37 -15.49
C SER A 743 6.59 29.12 -16.74
N LYS A 744 5.93 28.93 -17.89
CA LYS A 744 6.17 29.71 -19.11
C LYS A 744 5.69 31.17 -19.03
N LEU A 745 4.61 31.46 -18.29
CA LEU A 745 4.12 32.83 -18.15
C LEU A 745 5.01 33.69 -17.24
N ASN A 746 5.65 33.09 -16.23
CA ASN A 746 6.58 33.79 -15.34
C ASN A 746 8.01 33.96 -15.90
N THR A 747 8.30 33.45 -17.10
CA THR A 747 9.61 33.65 -17.76
C THR A 747 9.62 34.84 -18.72
N LYS A 748 8.48 35.53 -18.90
CA LYS A 748 8.37 36.75 -19.73
C LYS A 748 8.29 38.07 -18.94
N SER A 749 8.56 38.06 -17.63
CA SER A 749 8.53 39.27 -16.77
C SER A 749 9.78 39.44 -15.88
N ILE A 750 10.92 38.94 -16.35
CA ILE A 750 12.27 39.38 -15.93
C ILE A 750 12.92 39.94 -17.19
#